data_AF-F8L6P6-F1
#
_entry.id   AF-F8L6P6-F1
#
_cell.length_a   1.000
_cell.length_b   1.000
_cell.length_c   1.000
_cell.angle_alpha   90.00
_cell.angle_beta   90.00
_cell.angle_gamma   90.00
#
_symmetry.space_group_name_H-M   'P 1'
#
loop_
_entity.id
_entity.type
_entity.pdbx_description
1 polymer ?
#
loop_
_entity_poly.entity_id
_entity_poly.type
_entity_poly.pdbx_seq_one_letter_code
_entity_poly.pdbx_strand_id
1 'polypeptide(L)'
;MIYIILALLGLTFLVFIHELGHYIVAKRQGMKIETFSIGFGKPIVSWMSKGVKWQICFILVGGYVKIAGMDKEGELEPHEVPEGFYSKKPYSRIKVALAGPVVNLVFALVAFGIIWGLGGREKSFSEFTRLIGLMDPQSELYANGVRAGDEITEYNGESFEGFKDLIYAALKNGHPATIEGNKINYFKDLKTPYDYTVKPYESPLVRKGLKTVGILAPASYLIYDEIANAQTDSLFPHSPMAVSGIEKGDHLVWVDGELVFSQSQLIQVLNSGKVLLTVKRGGQVFLAKVPRLDAVDLRLTREEAIELRDWSYEANLHKKEGTLYFIPYNLSSNLTVENGLSFVGENSKLTHVSNLPPSSPLDGVLEVGDQILAVDGTPVSTGPEFLSSIQTRQVQLIVKRNTKLGKILWKDEDKAFENDTNWDDLLPIATSIGSSTPLRENGNFYLLNPVTPIALKDFPFPAEMKAKLDQEYQKQLAEVEKISDPETKDAVMKEIQASQNRLMLGVHFQDRLVIYNPNPFALFGNVFQEIANSLIALIAGPLSPKQLDFGGPILIVQIMQHSWAVGIKEALFWLGAISLNLGVLNLLPLPVLDGGHICFSIIEKIRRKPLKAKTMQRLTIPFVILLIFVFIYLTYNDLTRIFGRFF
;
A
#
# COMPACT_ATOMS: atom_id res chain seq x y z
N MET A 1 -17.91 10.01 17.35
CA MET A 1 -19.30 10.44 17.08
C MET A 1 -19.37 11.69 16.22
N ILE A 2 -18.71 12.80 16.60
CA ILE A 2 -18.76 14.06 15.83
C ILE A 2 -18.35 13.92 14.36
N TYR A 3 -17.26 13.20 14.07
CA TYR A 3 -16.79 12.99 12.69
C TYR A 3 -17.76 12.18 11.81
N ILE A 4 -18.57 11.30 12.41
CA ILE A 4 -19.62 10.56 11.69
C ILE A 4 -20.74 11.52 11.30
N ILE A 5 -21.14 12.42 12.20
CA ILE A 5 -22.15 13.45 11.92
C ILE A 5 -21.66 14.36 10.80
N LEU A 6 -20.40 14.82 10.86
CA LEU A 6 -19.80 15.64 9.81
C LEU A 6 -19.71 14.90 8.46
N ALA A 7 -19.39 13.60 8.47
CA ALA A 7 -19.40 12.77 7.27
C ALA A 7 -20.79 12.70 6.63
N LEU A 8 -21.83 12.41 7.44
CA LEU A 8 -23.22 12.36 6.97
C LEU A 8 -23.69 13.71 6.44
N LEU A 9 -23.41 14.80 7.16
CA LEU A 9 -23.75 16.15 6.72
C LEU A 9 -23.06 16.51 5.40
N GLY A 10 -21.79 16.15 5.24
CA GLY A 10 -21.04 16.34 3.99
C GLY A 10 -21.69 15.61 2.82
N LEU A 11 -22.05 14.33 2.98
CA LEU A 11 -22.73 13.56 1.93
C LEU A 11 -24.12 14.12 1.60
N THR A 12 -24.91 14.49 2.61
CA THR A 12 -26.21 15.13 2.42
C THR A 12 -26.07 16.46 1.69
N PHE A 13 -25.03 17.24 1.99
CA PHE A 13 -24.73 18.48 1.29
C PHE A 13 -24.43 18.25 -0.19
N LEU A 14 -23.62 17.23 -0.55
CA LEU A 14 -23.31 16.91 -1.95
C LEU A 14 -24.55 16.54 -2.76
N VAL A 15 -25.45 15.76 -2.16
CA VAL A 15 -26.73 15.44 -2.81
C VAL A 15 -27.61 16.69 -2.91
N PHE A 16 -27.68 17.49 -1.86
CA PHE A 16 -28.48 18.71 -1.85
C PHE A 16 -28.08 19.67 -2.99
N ILE A 17 -26.78 19.92 -3.19
CA ILE A 17 -26.32 20.82 -4.26
C ILE A 17 -26.61 20.24 -5.66
N HIS A 18 -26.53 18.93 -5.82
CA HIS A 18 -26.89 18.22 -7.05
C HIS A 18 -28.37 18.44 -7.38
N GLU A 19 -29.27 18.11 -6.43
CA GLU A 19 -30.71 18.33 -6.58
C GLU A 19 -31.05 19.81 -6.81
N LEU A 20 -30.34 20.71 -6.13
CA LEU A 20 -30.50 22.16 -6.31
C LEU A 20 -30.19 22.60 -7.74
N GLY A 21 -29.21 21.96 -8.40
CA GLY A 21 -28.91 22.17 -9.82
C GLY A 21 -30.13 21.90 -10.71
N HIS A 22 -30.74 20.72 -10.57
CA HIS A 22 -31.97 20.37 -11.29
C HIS A 22 -33.10 21.35 -10.99
N TYR A 23 -33.32 21.67 -9.71
CA TYR A 23 -34.36 22.60 -9.26
C TYR A 23 -34.23 23.98 -9.92
N ILE A 24 -33.04 24.58 -9.87
CA ILE A 24 -32.80 25.93 -10.40
C ILE A 24 -33.06 25.96 -11.91
N VAL A 25 -32.55 24.97 -12.65
CA VAL A 25 -32.70 24.95 -14.11
C VAL A 25 -34.13 24.60 -14.52
N ALA A 26 -34.80 23.68 -13.82
CA ALA A 26 -36.19 23.32 -14.08
C ALA A 26 -37.13 24.52 -13.88
N LYS A 27 -36.98 25.28 -12.78
CA LYS A 27 -37.73 26.53 -12.58
C LYS A 27 -37.46 27.54 -13.69
N ARG A 28 -36.20 27.71 -14.12
CA ARG A 28 -35.85 28.60 -15.24
C ARG A 28 -36.43 28.16 -16.59
N GLN A 29 -36.66 26.86 -16.79
CA GLN A 29 -37.33 26.33 -17.99
C GLN A 29 -38.87 26.38 -17.90
N GLY A 30 -39.41 26.94 -16.80
CA GLY A 30 -40.85 27.00 -16.54
C GLY A 30 -41.46 25.61 -16.41
N MET A 31 -40.76 24.70 -15.72
CA MET A 31 -41.29 23.38 -15.36
C MET A 31 -41.92 23.44 -13.95
N LYS A 32 -43.04 22.74 -13.78
CA LYS A 32 -43.69 22.60 -12.48
C LYS A 32 -42.93 21.57 -11.64
N ILE A 33 -42.49 22.00 -10.46
CA ILE A 33 -41.80 21.16 -9.49
C ILE A 33 -42.76 20.89 -8.34
N GLU A 34 -43.01 19.62 -8.06
CA GLU A 34 -43.93 19.20 -7.00
C GLU A 34 -43.23 19.11 -5.66
N THR A 35 -42.05 18.50 -5.63
CA THR A 35 -41.33 18.18 -4.39
C THR A 35 -39.82 18.34 -4.57
N PHE A 36 -39.18 18.93 -3.57
CA PHE A 36 -37.73 18.90 -3.38
C PHE A 36 -37.45 18.11 -2.10
N SER A 37 -36.77 16.97 -2.23
CA SER A 37 -36.55 16.03 -1.13
C SER A 37 -35.06 15.88 -0.83
N ILE A 38 -34.69 16.10 0.42
CA ILE A 38 -33.40 15.67 0.96
C ILE A 38 -33.64 14.34 1.66
N GLY A 39 -33.09 13.27 1.12
CA GLY A 39 -33.33 11.91 1.58
C GLY A 39 -34.56 11.23 1.00
N PHE A 40 -34.71 9.95 1.37
CA PHE A 40 -35.80 9.07 0.96
C PHE A 40 -36.66 8.60 2.14
N GLY A 41 -37.87 8.12 1.84
CA GLY A 41 -38.80 7.57 2.82
C GLY A 41 -39.71 8.62 3.48
N LYS A 42 -40.18 8.33 4.70
CA LYS A 42 -41.12 9.19 5.42
C LYS A 42 -40.45 10.53 5.79
N PRO A 43 -41.08 11.68 5.51
CA PRO A 43 -40.54 12.98 5.88
C PRO A 43 -40.54 13.15 7.39
N ILE A 44 -39.42 13.61 7.94
CA ILE A 44 -39.30 14.08 9.34
C ILE A 44 -39.95 15.46 9.45
N VAL A 45 -39.60 16.34 8.51
CA VAL A 45 -40.15 17.69 8.40
C VAL A 45 -40.47 17.98 6.94
N SER A 46 -41.59 18.64 6.70
CA SER A 46 -41.96 19.12 5.37
C SER A 46 -42.69 20.45 5.46
N TRP A 47 -42.46 21.32 4.49
CA TRP A 47 -43.10 22.63 4.38
C TRP A 47 -43.36 23.00 2.93
N MET A 48 -44.31 23.90 2.69
CA MET A 48 -44.59 24.44 1.35
C MET A 48 -43.91 25.78 1.18
N SER A 49 -43.14 25.94 0.11
CA SER A 49 -42.52 27.22 -0.24
C SER A 49 -42.57 27.44 -1.76
N LYS A 50 -43.13 28.58 -2.18
CA LYS A 50 -43.28 28.99 -3.58
C LYS A 50 -43.89 27.89 -4.48
N GLY A 51 -44.93 27.22 -3.96
CA GLY A 51 -45.65 26.15 -4.66
C GLY A 51 -44.90 24.81 -4.76
N VAL A 52 -43.78 24.65 -4.06
CA VAL A 52 -42.99 23.41 -4.02
C VAL A 52 -43.01 22.86 -2.60
N LYS A 53 -43.23 21.55 -2.45
CA LYS A 53 -43.10 20.85 -1.18
C LYS A 53 -41.62 20.57 -0.89
N TRP A 54 -41.08 21.17 0.15
CA TRP A 54 -39.75 20.87 0.66
C TRP A 54 -39.86 19.84 1.76
N GLN A 55 -39.00 18.84 1.77
CA GLN A 55 -38.99 17.83 2.83
C GLN A 55 -37.59 17.30 3.12
N ILE A 56 -37.38 16.93 4.37
CA ILE A 56 -36.20 16.21 4.85
C ILE A 56 -36.68 14.87 5.39
N CYS A 57 -36.16 13.78 4.85
CA CYS A 57 -36.56 12.42 5.20
C CYS A 57 -35.55 11.73 6.12
N PHE A 58 -35.96 10.60 6.68
CA PHE A 58 -35.12 9.83 7.61
C PHE A 58 -33.86 9.24 6.97
N ILE A 59 -33.96 8.76 5.73
CA ILE A 59 -32.82 8.18 5.01
C ILE A 59 -32.09 9.30 4.26
N LEU A 60 -31.03 9.85 4.85
CA LEU A 60 -30.27 10.98 4.30
C LEU A 60 -29.27 10.60 3.18
N VAL A 61 -29.30 9.34 2.73
CA VAL A 61 -28.42 8.80 1.67
C VAL A 61 -29.10 8.98 0.32
N GLY A 62 -29.15 10.21 -0.16
CA GLY A 62 -29.76 10.58 -1.46
C GLY A 62 -30.84 11.65 -1.34
N GLY A 63 -31.55 11.90 -2.43
CA GLY A 63 -32.46 13.02 -2.61
C GLY A 63 -33.11 12.95 -3.99
N TYR A 64 -34.10 13.80 -4.22
CA TYR A 64 -34.72 13.94 -5.54
C TYR A 64 -35.47 15.26 -5.70
N VAL A 65 -35.49 15.78 -6.93
CA VAL A 65 -36.43 16.81 -7.38
C VAL A 65 -37.54 16.16 -8.22
N LYS A 66 -38.75 16.10 -7.66
CA LYS A 66 -39.92 15.60 -8.39
C LYS A 66 -40.48 16.68 -9.30
N ILE A 67 -40.18 16.58 -10.58
CA ILE A 67 -40.73 17.45 -11.63
C ILE A 67 -42.00 16.80 -12.17
N ALA A 68 -43.07 17.58 -12.33
CA ALA A 68 -44.33 17.10 -12.89
C ALA A 68 -44.11 16.46 -14.27
N GLY A 69 -44.89 15.45 -14.63
CA GLY A 69 -44.78 14.79 -15.93
C GLY A 69 -43.44 14.10 -16.20
N MET A 70 -42.73 13.61 -15.17
CA MET A 70 -41.69 12.57 -15.32
C MET A 70 -42.32 11.17 -15.34
N ASP A 71 -43.41 10.99 -14.58
CA ASP A 71 -44.26 9.80 -14.56
C ASP A 71 -45.67 10.14 -15.07
N LYS A 72 -46.53 9.13 -15.19
CA LYS A 72 -47.95 9.33 -15.49
C LYS A 72 -48.66 10.02 -14.33
N GLU A 73 -49.53 10.99 -14.64
CA GLU A 73 -50.39 11.67 -13.67
C GLU A 73 -51.85 11.38 -13.99
N GLY A 74 -52.44 10.42 -13.27
CA GLY A 74 -53.78 9.91 -13.57
C GLY A 74 -53.82 9.21 -14.93
N GLU A 75 -54.67 9.68 -15.84
CA GLU A 75 -54.77 9.17 -17.21
C GLU A 75 -53.81 9.86 -18.19
N LEU A 76 -53.21 11.00 -17.82
CA LEU A 76 -52.32 11.77 -18.68
C LEU A 76 -50.98 11.06 -18.88
N GLU A 77 -50.57 10.91 -20.14
CA GLU A 77 -49.22 10.48 -20.45
C GLU A 77 -48.21 11.58 -20.07
N PRO A 78 -46.94 11.25 -19.76
CA PRO A 78 -45.97 12.24 -19.25
C PRO A 78 -45.74 13.48 -20.15
N HIS A 79 -45.99 13.35 -21.45
CA HIS A 79 -45.87 14.43 -22.43
C HIS A 79 -47.09 15.37 -22.48
N GLU A 80 -48.22 14.93 -21.93
CA GLU A 80 -49.49 15.67 -21.87
C GLU A 80 -49.61 16.52 -20.60
N VAL A 81 -48.78 16.25 -19.59
CA VAL A 81 -48.77 16.99 -18.33
C VAL A 81 -48.34 18.45 -18.57
N PRO A 82 -49.20 19.45 -18.29
CA PRO A 82 -48.87 20.86 -18.48
C PRO A 82 -47.68 21.28 -17.63
N GLU A 83 -46.74 22.02 -18.23
CA GLU A 83 -45.47 22.41 -17.58
C GLU A 83 -44.64 21.23 -17.06
N GLY A 84 -44.94 20.00 -17.52
CA GLY A 84 -44.23 18.80 -17.12
C GLY A 84 -42.88 18.65 -17.82
N PHE A 85 -42.01 17.80 -17.27
CA PHE A 85 -40.67 17.53 -17.80
C PHE A 85 -40.73 17.04 -19.26
N TYR A 86 -41.48 15.97 -19.54
CA TYR A 86 -41.58 15.40 -20.89
C TYR A 86 -42.40 16.24 -21.87
N SER A 87 -43.22 17.19 -21.39
CA SER A 87 -43.96 18.16 -22.22
C SER A 87 -43.04 19.22 -22.86
N LYS A 88 -41.87 19.49 -22.27
CA LYS A 88 -40.92 20.48 -22.78
C LYS A 88 -40.07 19.92 -23.92
N LYS A 89 -39.52 20.82 -24.74
CA LYS A 89 -38.63 20.46 -25.85
C LYS A 89 -37.39 19.70 -25.33
N PRO A 90 -36.83 18.73 -26.10
CA PRO A 90 -35.69 17.92 -25.68
C PRO A 90 -34.50 18.70 -25.12
N TYR A 91 -34.17 19.86 -25.70
CA TYR A 91 -33.06 20.69 -25.24
C TYR A 91 -33.26 21.26 -23.82
N SER A 92 -34.50 21.63 -23.46
CA SER A 92 -34.82 22.09 -22.11
C SER A 92 -34.65 20.97 -21.08
N ARG A 93 -35.02 19.74 -21.45
CA ARG A 93 -34.85 18.56 -20.60
C ARG A 93 -33.39 18.18 -20.43
N ILE A 94 -32.60 18.21 -21.51
CA ILE A 94 -31.16 17.99 -21.47
C ILE A 94 -30.48 18.99 -20.54
N LYS A 95 -30.84 20.28 -20.61
CA LYS A 95 -30.31 21.30 -19.68
C LYS A 95 -30.61 20.96 -18.22
N VAL A 96 -31.84 20.54 -17.92
CA VAL A 96 -32.23 20.18 -16.55
C VAL A 96 -31.47 18.95 -16.09
N ALA A 97 -31.39 17.89 -16.90
CA ALA A 97 -30.64 16.68 -16.56
C ALA A 97 -29.14 16.94 -16.39
N LEU A 98 -28.53 17.82 -17.20
CA LEU A 98 -27.12 18.21 -17.03
C LEU A 98 -26.87 19.07 -15.77
N ALA A 99 -27.88 19.74 -15.24
CA ALA A 99 -27.70 20.76 -14.22
C ALA A 99 -27.14 20.21 -12.90
N GLY A 100 -27.68 19.10 -12.40
CA GLY A 100 -27.21 18.46 -11.18
C GLY A 100 -25.75 18.00 -11.28
N PRO A 101 -25.40 17.19 -12.30
CA PRO A 101 -24.02 16.76 -12.51
C PRO A 101 -23.05 17.92 -12.68
N VAL A 102 -23.41 18.95 -13.46
CA VAL A 102 -22.55 20.12 -13.67
C VAL A 102 -22.28 20.88 -12.36
N VAL A 103 -23.27 21.04 -11.48
CA VAL A 103 -23.06 21.68 -10.17
C VAL A 103 -22.04 20.90 -9.34
N ASN A 104 -22.08 19.57 -9.37
CA ASN A 104 -21.10 18.75 -8.67
C ASN A 104 -19.69 18.88 -9.26
N LEU A 105 -19.56 18.87 -10.59
CA LEU A 105 -18.26 19.09 -11.25
C LEU A 105 -17.67 20.47 -10.90
N VAL A 106 -18.52 21.50 -10.87
CA VAL A 106 -18.12 22.86 -10.46
C VAL A 106 -17.72 22.89 -8.98
N PHE A 107 -18.51 22.27 -8.11
CA PHE A 107 -18.18 22.20 -6.68
C PHE A 107 -16.84 21.49 -6.44
N ALA A 108 -16.58 20.37 -7.13
CA ALA A 108 -15.31 19.68 -7.04
C ALA A 108 -14.13 20.59 -7.41
N LEU A 109 -14.25 21.33 -8.53
CA LEU A 109 -13.22 22.28 -8.94
C LEU A 109 -13.01 23.41 -7.93
N VAL A 110 -14.09 23.93 -7.32
CA VAL A 110 -14.01 24.94 -6.26
C VAL A 110 -13.34 24.38 -5.01
N ALA A 111 -13.70 23.16 -4.58
CA ALA A 111 -13.10 22.50 -3.43
C ALA A 111 -11.59 22.29 -3.64
N PHE A 112 -11.19 21.82 -4.83
CA PHE A 112 -9.78 21.69 -5.22
C PHE A 112 -9.08 23.06 -5.30
N GLY A 113 -9.77 24.10 -5.76
CA GLY A 113 -9.31 25.49 -5.73
C GLY A 113 -8.98 26.00 -4.32
N ILE A 114 -9.86 25.71 -3.36
CA ILE A 114 -9.66 26.07 -1.95
C ILE A 114 -8.46 25.31 -1.37
N ILE A 115 -8.36 24.00 -1.62
CA ILE A 115 -7.22 23.19 -1.14
C ILE A 115 -5.91 23.73 -1.69
N TRP A 116 -5.87 24.07 -2.98
CA TRP A 116 -4.69 24.64 -3.62
C TRP A 116 -4.29 25.98 -2.99
N GLY A 117 -5.26 26.88 -2.78
CA GLY A 117 -5.05 28.17 -2.11
C GLY A 117 -4.61 28.05 -0.65
N LEU A 118 -4.95 26.93 0.02
CA LEU A 118 -4.50 26.63 1.40
C LEU A 118 -3.12 25.95 1.44
N GLY A 119 -2.41 25.85 0.32
CA GLY A 119 -1.07 25.25 0.24
C GLY A 119 -1.07 23.73 0.11
N GLY A 120 -2.17 23.12 -0.32
CA GLY A 120 -2.24 21.67 -0.56
C GLY A 120 -2.41 20.84 0.71
N ARG A 121 -2.16 19.54 0.59
CA ARG A 121 -2.39 18.51 1.62
C ARG A 121 -1.10 17.81 2.00
N GLU A 122 -1.05 17.27 3.21
CA GLU A 122 0.05 16.41 3.63
C GLU A 122 -0.25 14.98 3.22
N LYS A 123 0.74 14.32 2.62
CA LYS A 123 0.67 12.95 2.10
C LYS A 123 1.99 12.25 2.37
N SER A 124 1.99 10.93 2.37
CA SER A 124 3.22 10.17 2.58
C SER A 124 4.08 10.20 1.32
N PHE A 125 5.41 10.29 1.49
CA PHE A 125 6.39 10.21 0.39
C PHE A 125 6.20 8.95 -0.48
N SER A 126 5.95 7.81 0.15
CA SER A 126 5.65 6.54 -0.51
C SER A 126 4.46 6.56 -1.48
N GLU A 127 3.59 7.58 -1.45
CA GLU A 127 2.51 7.73 -2.42
C GLU A 127 2.96 8.25 -3.79
N PHE A 128 4.11 8.93 -3.86
CA PHE A 128 4.57 9.68 -5.04
C PHE A 128 5.99 9.33 -5.48
N THR A 129 6.77 8.68 -4.62
CA THR A 129 8.14 8.31 -4.97
C THR A 129 8.20 7.36 -6.17
N ARG A 130 9.24 7.57 -6.98
CA ARG A 130 9.64 6.70 -8.09
C ARG A 130 10.63 5.62 -7.65
N LEU A 131 11.10 5.69 -6.41
CA LEU A 131 12.09 4.77 -5.87
C LEU A 131 11.45 3.46 -5.41
N ILE A 132 12.14 2.36 -5.69
CA ILE A 132 11.73 1.01 -5.32
C ILE A 132 12.04 0.78 -3.85
N GLY A 133 11.03 0.45 -3.05
CA GLY A 133 11.22 0.15 -1.63
C GLY A 133 11.50 -1.32 -1.36
N LEU A 134 10.89 -2.21 -2.13
CA LEU A 134 11.11 -3.65 -2.01
C LEU A 134 10.94 -4.32 -3.38
N MET A 135 11.87 -5.20 -3.71
CA MET A 135 11.81 -6.04 -4.89
C MET A 135 11.83 -7.53 -4.51
N ASP A 136 11.03 -8.31 -5.21
CA ASP A 136 10.99 -9.76 -5.08
C ASP A 136 12.24 -10.40 -5.72
N PRO A 137 13.07 -11.14 -4.97
CA PRO A 137 14.25 -11.82 -5.50
C PRO A 137 13.94 -12.84 -6.61
N GLN A 138 12.69 -13.31 -6.72
CA GLN A 138 12.28 -14.27 -7.75
C GLN A 138 11.90 -13.61 -9.09
N SER A 139 11.82 -12.28 -9.15
CA SER A 139 11.39 -11.56 -10.35
C SER A 139 12.47 -11.45 -11.42
N GLU A 140 12.07 -11.40 -12.70
CA GLU A 140 13.00 -11.18 -13.83
C GLU A 140 13.70 -9.81 -13.71
N LEU A 141 13.04 -8.80 -13.14
CA LEU A 141 13.61 -7.47 -12.93
C LEU A 141 14.75 -7.50 -11.89
N TYR A 142 14.59 -8.28 -10.83
CA TYR A 142 15.68 -8.54 -9.87
C TYR A 142 16.82 -9.31 -10.52
N ALA A 143 16.55 -10.31 -11.36
CA ALA A 143 17.59 -11.04 -12.10
C ALA A 143 18.40 -10.12 -13.03
N ASN A 144 17.77 -9.08 -13.60
CA ASN A 144 18.43 -8.05 -14.42
C ASN A 144 19.24 -7.04 -13.59
N GLY A 145 19.30 -7.21 -12.27
CA GLY A 145 20.14 -6.40 -11.38
C GLY A 145 19.50 -5.11 -10.90
N VAL A 146 18.17 -4.94 -11.02
CA VAL A 146 17.44 -3.85 -10.36
C VAL A 146 17.24 -4.21 -8.89
N ARG A 147 17.36 -3.25 -7.98
CA ARG A 147 17.30 -3.44 -6.52
C ARG A 147 16.42 -2.39 -5.86
N ALA A 148 16.16 -2.57 -4.57
CA ALA A 148 15.58 -1.51 -3.75
C ALA A 148 16.53 -0.30 -3.75
N GLY A 149 15.95 0.91 -3.80
CA GLY A 149 16.67 2.16 -3.98
C GLY A 149 16.87 2.59 -5.43
N ASP A 150 16.61 1.74 -6.42
CA ASP A 150 16.61 2.15 -7.83
C ASP A 150 15.34 2.93 -8.20
N GLU A 151 15.42 3.73 -9.27
CA GLU A 151 14.36 4.64 -9.74
C GLU A 151 13.66 4.09 -10.99
N ILE A 152 12.34 4.26 -11.06
CA ILE A 152 11.53 3.98 -12.26
C ILE A 152 11.06 5.28 -12.88
N THR A 153 11.27 5.46 -14.18
CA THR A 153 10.84 6.65 -14.92
C THR A 153 9.63 6.37 -15.80
N GLU A 154 9.52 5.16 -16.35
CA GLU A 154 8.47 4.80 -17.30
C GLU A 154 8.01 3.35 -17.14
N TYR A 155 6.73 3.11 -17.40
CA TYR A 155 6.13 1.77 -17.41
C TYR A 155 5.21 1.63 -18.64
N ASN A 156 5.54 0.73 -19.55
CA ASN A 156 4.77 0.46 -20.79
C ASN A 156 4.52 1.70 -21.67
N GLY A 157 5.48 2.60 -21.81
CA GLY A 157 5.29 3.82 -22.61
C GLY A 157 4.65 4.98 -21.84
N GLU A 158 4.23 4.77 -20.58
CA GLU A 158 3.56 5.76 -19.74
C GLU A 158 4.51 6.26 -18.64
N SER A 159 4.57 7.59 -18.43
CA SER A 159 5.35 8.21 -17.34
C SER A 159 4.94 7.64 -15.99
N PHE A 160 5.93 7.26 -15.18
CA PHE A 160 5.72 6.73 -13.84
C PHE A 160 5.76 7.86 -12.81
N GLU A 161 4.63 8.13 -12.15
CA GLU A 161 4.52 9.19 -11.14
C GLU A 161 4.33 8.64 -9.72
N GLY A 162 4.36 7.31 -9.55
CA GLY A 162 4.35 6.67 -8.25
C GLY A 162 3.77 5.26 -8.29
N PHE A 163 3.85 4.57 -7.16
CA PHE A 163 3.50 3.15 -7.05
C PHE A 163 2.05 2.79 -7.44
N LYS A 164 1.12 3.75 -7.36
CA LYS A 164 -0.26 3.55 -7.82
C LYS A 164 -0.33 3.24 -9.33
N ASP A 165 0.55 3.85 -10.12
CA ASP A 165 0.59 3.64 -11.57
C ASP A 165 1.00 2.21 -11.92
N LEU A 166 1.88 1.59 -11.12
CA LEU A 166 2.25 0.19 -11.28
C LEU A 166 1.02 -0.72 -11.12
N ILE A 167 0.19 -0.45 -10.11
CA ILE A 167 -1.03 -1.22 -9.86
C ILE A 167 -2.02 -1.02 -11.02
N TYR A 168 -2.23 0.21 -11.48
CA TYR A 168 -3.15 0.48 -12.60
C TYR A 168 -2.66 -0.12 -13.91
N ALA A 169 -1.37 -0.04 -14.21
CA ALA A 169 -0.81 -0.59 -15.42
C ALA A 169 -0.81 -2.13 -15.42
N ALA A 170 -0.60 -2.76 -14.25
CA ALA A 170 -0.80 -4.19 -14.04
C ALA A 170 -2.24 -4.66 -14.29
N LEU A 171 -3.25 -3.81 -14.06
CA LEU A 171 -4.65 -4.14 -14.35
C LEU A 171 -4.99 -4.11 -15.84
N LYS A 172 -4.25 -3.33 -16.64
CA LYS A 172 -4.51 -3.15 -18.08
C LYS A 172 -3.83 -4.24 -18.93
N ASN A 173 -2.66 -4.74 -18.52
CA ASN A 173 -1.78 -5.51 -19.40
C ASN A 173 -1.51 -6.94 -18.90
N GLY A 174 -1.81 -7.94 -19.73
CA GLY A 174 -1.41 -9.35 -19.54
C GLY A 174 -0.16 -9.76 -20.34
N HIS A 175 0.52 -8.81 -20.97
CA HIS A 175 1.69 -9.00 -21.83
C HIS A 175 2.98 -8.59 -21.11
N PRO A 176 4.18 -8.93 -21.64
CA PRO A 176 5.44 -8.43 -21.13
C PRO A 176 5.40 -6.92 -20.93
N ALA A 177 5.89 -6.45 -19.79
CA ALA A 177 5.94 -5.04 -19.44
C ALA A 177 7.31 -4.47 -19.76
N THR A 178 7.35 -3.30 -20.41
CA THR A 178 8.57 -2.51 -20.57
C THR A 178 8.73 -1.56 -19.38
N ILE A 179 9.92 -1.50 -18.81
CA ILE A 179 10.25 -0.65 -17.66
C ILE A 179 11.55 0.07 -17.95
N GLU A 180 11.50 1.39 -17.83
CA GLU A 180 12.67 2.25 -17.91
C GLU A 180 12.92 2.92 -16.56
N GLY A 181 14.18 3.16 -16.26
CA GLY A 181 14.58 3.76 -14.99
C GLY A 181 16.08 3.93 -14.84
N ASN A 182 16.53 4.18 -13.62
CA ASN A 182 17.93 4.35 -13.29
C ASN A 182 18.33 3.45 -12.12
N LYS A 183 19.43 2.71 -12.28
CA LYS A 183 20.11 2.09 -11.14
C LYS A 183 20.91 3.16 -10.41
N ILE A 184 20.78 3.21 -9.09
CA ILE A 184 21.38 4.29 -8.29
C ILE A 184 22.50 3.72 -7.42
N ASN A 185 23.71 4.26 -7.58
CA ASN A 185 24.81 4.03 -6.65
C ASN A 185 24.95 5.22 -5.70
N TYR A 186 24.34 5.09 -4.53
CA TYR A 186 24.30 6.12 -3.49
C TYR A 186 25.68 6.55 -2.95
N PHE A 187 26.68 5.66 -3.00
CA PHE A 187 28.07 5.95 -2.55
C PHE A 187 28.94 6.59 -3.64
N LYS A 188 28.50 6.62 -4.90
CA LYS A 188 29.25 7.22 -6.01
C LYS A 188 28.49 8.36 -6.68
N ASP A 189 27.29 8.67 -6.19
CA ASP A 189 26.34 9.59 -6.81
C ASP A 189 26.20 9.34 -8.33
N LEU A 190 26.05 8.06 -8.70
CA LEU A 190 26.02 7.61 -10.09
C LEU A 190 24.67 6.98 -10.40
N LYS A 191 23.99 7.53 -11.42
CA LYS A 191 22.80 6.96 -12.03
C LYS A 191 23.15 6.27 -13.35
N THR A 192 22.78 5.01 -13.51
CA THR A 192 22.92 4.28 -14.78
C THR A 192 21.55 3.90 -15.33
N PRO A 193 21.19 4.36 -16.55
CA PRO A 193 19.87 4.07 -17.10
C PRO A 193 19.72 2.59 -17.42
N TYR A 194 18.49 2.09 -17.32
CA TYR A 194 18.11 0.76 -17.76
C TYR A 194 16.78 0.79 -18.53
N ASP A 195 16.63 -0.17 -19.42
CA ASP A 195 15.40 -0.48 -20.16
C ASP A 195 15.28 -2.01 -20.22
N TYR A 196 14.23 -2.54 -19.59
CA TYR A 196 13.98 -3.97 -19.52
C TYR A 196 12.55 -4.29 -19.96
N THR A 197 12.42 -5.34 -20.76
CA THR A 197 11.15 -6.01 -21.02
C THR A 197 11.07 -7.28 -20.16
N VAL A 198 10.14 -7.33 -19.21
CA VAL A 198 9.98 -8.44 -18.27
C VAL A 198 8.59 -9.04 -18.34
N LYS A 199 8.48 -10.33 -18.04
CA LYS A 199 7.17 -11.00 -17.99
C LYS A 199 6.38 -10.56 -16.75
N PRO A 200 5.03 -10.53 -16.82
CA PRO A 200 4.21 -10.29 -15.65
C PRO A 200 4.47 -11.33 -14.56
N TYR A 201 4.84 -10.84 -13.39
CA TYR A 201 5.15 -11.61 -12.19
C TYR A 201 3.98 -11.56 -11.22
N GLU A 202 3.45 -12.72 -10.85
CA GLU A 202 2.42 -12.82 -9.82
C GLU A 202 3.12 -12.94 -8.46
N SER A 203 3.16 -11.84 -7.72
CA SER A 203 3.78 -11.86 -6.39
C SER A 203 2.87 -12.57 -5.38
N PRO A 204 3.44 -13.36 -4.46
CA PRO A 204 2.69 -13.89 -3.33
C PRO A 204 2.27 -12.81 -2.31
N LEU A 205 2.98 -11.67 -2.28
CA LEU A 205 2.78 -10.59 -1.29
C LEU A 205 1.86 -9.48 -1.81
N VAL A 206 1.69 -9.37 -3.14
CA VAL A 206 0.77 -8.42 -3.77
C VAL A 206 -0.55 -9.14 -4.04
N ARG A 207 -1.70 -8.46 -3.88
CA ARG A 207 -3.06 -9.01 -4.02
C ARG A 207 -3.14 -10.17 -5.03
N LYS A 208 -3.54 -11.35 -4.56
CA LYS A 208 -3.69 -12.57 -5.37
C LYS A 208 -4.40 -12.29 -6.69
N GLY A 209 -3.78 -12.65 -7.82
CA GLY A 209 -4.27 -12.39 -9.18
C GLY A 209 -3.78 -11.08 -9.82
N LEU A 210 -3.07 -10.20 -9.09
CA LEU A 210 -2.42 -9.02 -9.67
C LEU A 210 -1.00 -9.38 -10.10
N LYS A 211 -0.73 -9.27 -11.40
CA LYS A 211 0.60 -9.52 -11.96
C LYS A 211 1.32 -8.19 -12.17
N THR A 212 2.38 -7.95 -11.40
CA THR A 212 3.25 -6.78 -11.54
C THR A 212 4.56 -7.22 -12.19
N VAL A 213 5.68 -6.59 -11.84
CA VAL A 213 7.02 -6.90 -12.34
C VAL A 213 8.00 -7.29 -11.22
N GLY A 214 7.46 -7.64 -10.04
CA GLY A 214 8.25 -8.00 -8.87
C GLY A 214 8.55 -6.85 -7.91
N ILE A 215 8.03 -5.66 -8.16
CA ILE A 215 8.09 -4.55 -7.21
C ILE A 215 6.95 -4.74 -6.20
N LEU A 216 7.32 -4.81 -4.91
CA LEU A 216 6.42 -5.20 -3.82
C LEU A 216 6.01 -4.02 -2.94
N ALA A 217 6.85 -2.99 -2.84
CA ALA A 217 6.55 -1.79 -2.07
C ALA A 217 7.28 -0.56 -2.66
N PRO A 218 6.68 0.64 -2.56
CA PRO A 218 7.40 1.89 -2.77
C PRO A 218 8.44 2.13 -1.69
N ALA A 219 9.44 2.96 -1.99
CA ALA A 219 10.34 3.47 -0.98
C ALA A 219 9.56 4.30 0.08
N SER A 220 10.05 4.30 1.30
CA SER A 220 9.51 5.04 2.43
C SER A 220 10.64 5.42 3.37
N TYR A 221 10.54 6.58 3.99
CA TYR A 221 11.39 6.88 5.14
C TYR A 221 11.06 5.95 6.31
N LEU A 222 12.07 5.62 7.10
CA LEU A 222 11.95 4.82 8.32
C LEU A 222 12.25 5.66 9.55
N ILE A 223 11.39 6.64 9.85
CA ILE A 223 11.63 7.59 10.93
C ILE A 223 11.03 7.07 12.22
N TYR A 224 11.83 6.97 13.27
CA TYR A 224 11.33 6.70 14.61
C TYR A 224 10.84 8.02 15.22
N ASP A 225 9.53 8.21 15.30
CA ASP A 225 8.90 9.39 15.91
C ASP A 225 7.56 9.02 16.56
N GLU A 226 6.92 9.93 17.29
CA GLU A 226 5.59 9.72 17.88
C GLU A 226 4.52 9.50 16.80
N ILE A 227 3.72 8.44 16.91
CA ILE A 227 2.66 8.15 15.93
C ILE A 227 1.63 9.28 15.98
N ALA A 228 1.53 10.04 14.89
CA ALA A 228 0.52 11.09 14.75
C ALA A 228 -0.88 10.50 15.03
N ASN A 229 -1.60 11.07 15.99
CA ASN A 229 -2.93 10.67 16.45
C ASN A 229 -3.03 9.40 17.32
N ALA A 230 -1.92 8.80 17.76
CA ALA A 230 -1.95 7.79 18.81
C ALA A 230 -1.30 8.36 20.08
N GLN A 231 -1.95 8.22 21.24
CA GLN A 231 -1.35 8.56 22.54
C GLN A 231 -0.29 7.53 22.99
N THR A 232 0.29 6.78 22.05
CA THR A 232 1.17 5.64 22.28
C THR A 232 2.50 5.86 21.59
N ASP A 233 3.58 5.54 22.29
CA ASP A 233 4.94 5.54 21.73
C ASP A 233 5.04 4.58 20.53
N SER A 234 5.89 4.91 19.56
CA SER A 234 6.22 4.04 18.42
C SER A 234 7.04 2.82 18.85
N LEU A 235 7.61 2.82 20.06
CA LEU A 235 8.22 1.66 20.68
C LEU A 235 7.19 0.87 21.49
N PHE A 236 7.12 -0.44 21.21
CA PHE A 236 6.33 -1.33 22.05
C PHE A 236 7.04 -1.57 23.40
N PRO A 237 6.27 -1.81 24.49
CA PRO A 237 6.84 -2.27 25.75
C PRO A 237 7.72 -3.52 25.53
N HIS A 238 8.91 -3.54 26.14
CA HIS A 238 9.89 -4.63 26.02
C HIS A 238 10.35 -4.91 24.56
N SER A 239 10.25 -3.92 23.69
CA SER A 239 10.84 -3.95 22.35
C SER A 239 12.37 -4.14 22.41
N PRO A 240 12.96 -4.96 21.52
CA PRO A 240 14.41 -4.99 21.29
C PRO A 240 15.03 -3.61 21.05
N MET A 241 14.32 -2.72 20.37
CA MET A 241 14.79 -1.37 20.07
C MET A 241 14.88 -0.47 21.30
N ALA A 242 14.22 -0.79 22.40
CA ALA A 242 14.25 0.03 23.62
C ALA A 242 15.66 0.18 24.21
N VAL A 243 16.55 -0.79 23.97
CA VAL A 243 17.96 -0.77 24.44
C VAL A 243 18.96 -0.40 23.34
N SER A 244 18.48 -0.15 22.12
CA SER A 244 19.34 0.18 20.96
C SER A 244 20.01 1.54 21.08
N GLY A 245 19.44 2.46 21.87
CA GLY A 245 19.86 3.87 21.91
C GLY A 245 19.26 4.72 20.77
N ILE A 246 18.22 4.23 20.10
CA ILE A 246 17.46 5.00 19.10
C ILE A 246 16.76 6.22 19.76
N GLU A 247 16.80 7.35 19.07
CA GLU A 247 16.22 8.62 19.52
C GLU A 247 15.12 9.09 18.58
N LYS A 248 14.14 9.83 19.12
CA LYS A 248 13.05 10.41 18.30
C LYS A 248 13.63 11.31 17.19
N GLY A 249 13.15 11.11 15.97
CA GLY A 249 13.64 11.74 14.75
C GLY A 249 14.75 10.97 14.02
N ASP A 250 15.26 9.87 14.60
CA ASP A 250 16.25 9.01 13.93
C ASP A 250 15.61 8.36 12.69
N HIS A 251 16.30 8.44 11.56
CA HIS A 251 15.93 7.76 10.31
C HIS A 251 16.78 6.50 10.14
N LEU A 252 16.16 5.32 10.15
CA LEU A 252 16.87 4.07 9.89
C LEU A 252 17.24 3.95 8.41
N VAL A 253 18.54 3.86 8.12
CA VAL A 253 19.04 3.86 6.73
C VAL A 253 19.79 2.60 6.35
N TRP A 254 20.30 1.84 7.32
CA TRP A 254 21.14 0.67 7.06
C TRP A 254 20.94 -0.40 8.13
N VAL A 255 20.86 -1.66 7.68
CA VAL A 255 20.65 -2.84 8.51
C VAL A 255 21.43 -4.02 7.96
N ASP A 256 22.21 -4.68 8.80
CA ASP A 256 22.93 -5.93 8.50
C ASP A 256 23.59 -5.95 7.09
N GLY A 257 24.35 -4.91 6.73
CA GLY A 257 25.06 -4.84 5.44
C GLY A 257 24.32 -4.12 4.32
N GLU A 258 23.04 -3.79 4.48
CA GLU A 258 22.18 -3.27 3.41
C GLU A 258 21.62 -1.89 3.71
N LEU A 259 21.57 -1.03 2.68
CA LEU A 259 20.74 0.17 2.72
C LEU A 259 19.26 -0.24 2.70
N VAL A 260 18.47 0.36 3.58
CA VAL A 260 17.04 0.03 3.72
C VAL A 260 16.19 1.21 3.26
N PHE A 261 15.32 0.94 2.30
CA PHE A 261 14.47 1.92 1.62
C PHE A 261 13.00 1.75 1.95
N SER A 262 12.60 0.73 2.69
CA SER A 262 11.20 0.55 3.11
C SER A 262 11.03 -0.34 4.33
N GLN A 263 9.86 -0.24 4.99
CA GLN A 263 9.51 -1.11 6.11
C GLN A 263 9.42 -2.58 5.68
N SER A 264 8.94 -2.82 4.46
CA SER A 264 8.83 -4.17 3.90
C SER A 264 10.20 -4.77 3.64
N GLN A 265 11.18 -3.98 3.17
CA GLN A 265 12.57 -4.42 3.03
C GLN A 265 13.23 -4.67 4.38
N LEU A 266 13.01 -3.81 5.38
CA LEU A 266 13.50 -4.07 6.74
C LEU A 266 13.07 -5.46 7.23
N ILE A 267 11.78 -5.78 7.08
CA ILE A 267 11.24 -7.09 7.46
C ILE A 267 11.92 -8.21 6.68
N GLN A 268 12.15 -8.03 5.37
CA GLN A 268 12.87 -9.02 4.55
C GLN A 268 14.30 -9.24 5.04
N VAL A 269 15.05 -8.17 5.33
CA VAL A 269 16.44 -8.23 5.82
C VAL A 269 16.51 -8.97 7.17
N LEU A 270 15.61 -8.62 8.09
CA LEU A 270 15.52 -9.27 9.40
C LEU A 270 15.20 -10.78 9.31
N ASN A 271 14.55 -11.22 8.24
CA ASN A 271 14.10 -12.60 8.06
C ASN A 271 14.85 -13.36 6.96
N SER A 272 15.93 -12.80 6.40
CA SER A 272 16.63 -13.35 5.23
C SER A 272 17.39 -14.67 5.47
N GLY A 273 17.41 -15.19 6.70
CA GLY A 273 18.22 -16.36 7.07
C GLY A 273 19.73 -16.19 6.83
N LYS A 274 20.25 -14.95 6.79
CA LYS A 274 21.68 -14.66 6.61
C LYS A 274 22.30 -14.10 7.88
N VAL A 275 23.60 -14.33 8.05
CA VAL A 275 24.46 -13.77 9.09
C VAL A 275 25.37 -12.71 8.50
N LEU A 276 25.66 -11.65 9.25
CA LEU A 276 26.63 -10.62 8.86
C LEU A 276 28.01 -11.01 9.40
N LEU A 277 29.00 -11.08 8.53
CA LEU A 277 30.40 -11.37 8.90
C LEU A 277 31.29 -10.17 8.59
N THR A 278 32.26 -9.92 9.46
CA THR A 278 33.39 -9.02 9.17
C THR A 278 34.57 -9.88 8.74
N VAL A 279 35.06 -9.66 7.52
CA VAL A 279 35.99 -10.55 6.83
C VAL A 279 37.25 -9.79 6.43
N LYS A 280 38.40 -10.46 6.55
CA LYS A 280 39.69 -9.95 6.10
C LYS A 280 40.19 -10.75 4.90
N ARG A 281 40.42 -10.06 3.78
CA ARG A 281 41.00 -10.60 2.54
C ARG A 281 42.18 -9.75 2.09
N GLY A 282 43.36 -10.36 1.93
CA GLY A 282 44.54 -9.66 1.41
C GLY A 282 44.93 -8.39 2.19
N GLY A 283 44.59 -8.31 3.48
CA GLY A 283 44.81 -7.13 4.33
C GLY A 283 43.68 -6.10 4.35
N GLN A 284 42.66 -6.23 3.50
CA GLN A 284 41.46 -5.40 3.50
C GLN A 284 40.37 -6.03 4.35
N VAL A 285 39.59 -5.20 5.06
CA VAL A 285 38.44 -5.63 5.86
C VAL A 285 37.16 -5.17 5.18
N PHE A 286 36.19 -6.08 5.06
CA PHE A 286 34.89 -5.82 4.46
C PHE A 286 33.78 -6.62 5.18
N LEU A 287 32.52 -6.28 4.91
CA LEU A 287 31.36 -7.01 5.43
C LEU A 287 30.87 -8.02 4.40
N ALA A 288 30.42 -9.18 4.83
CA ALA A 288 29.85 -10.21 3.96
C ALA A 288 28.59 -10.82 4.59
N LYS A 289 27.51 -10.91 3.81
CA LYS A 289 26.32 -11.66 4.23
C LYS A 289 26.34 -13.09 3.72
N VAL A 290 26.28 -14.04 4.65
CA VAL A 290 26.37 -15.47 4.34
C VAL A 290 25.11 -16.20 4.82
N PRO A 291 24.58 -17.20 4.09
CA PRO A 291 23.48 -18.02 4.59
C PRO A 291 23.82 -18.65 5.95
N ARG A 292 22.87 -18.54 6.88
CA ARG A 292 22.91 -19.19 8.18
C ARG A 292 21.93 -20.36 8.13
N LEU A 293 22.47 -21.57 8.08
CA LEU A 293 21.73 -22.79 7.80
C LEU A 293 21.70 -23.69 9.03
N ASP A 294 20.69 -24.55 9.14
CA ASP A 294 20.75 -25.67 10.09
C ASP A 294 21.91 -26.60 9.71
N ALA A 295 22.73 -27.00 10.67
CA ALA A 295 23.93 -27.80 10.42
C ALA A 295 23.61 -29.16 9.78
N VAL A 296 22.39 -29.68 9.96
CA VAL A 296 21.89 -30.90 9.31
C VAL A 296 21.67 -30.75 7.80
N ASP A 297 21.48 -29.53 7.32
CA ASP A 297 21.33 -29.24 5.90
C ASP A 297 22.69 -29.14 5.20
N LEU A 298 23.77 -29.01 5.96
CA LEU A 298 25.14 -29.04 5.44
C LEU A 298 25.58 -30.47 5.15
N ARG A 299 26.24 -30.67 4.01
CA ARG A 299 26.90 -31.92 3.65
C ARG A 299 28.34 -31.90 4.12
N LEU A 300 28.50 -32.17 5.41
CA LEU A 300 29.80 -32.28 6.06
C LEU A 300 30.44 -33.63 5.78
N THR A 301 31.76 -33.63 5.59
CA THR A 301 32.57 -34.84 5.68
C THR A 301 32.67 -35.29 7.15
N ARG A 302 33.24 -36.47 7.40
CA ARG A 302 33.29 -37.03 8.76
C ARG A 302 34.16 -36.18 9.70
N GLU A 303 35.19 -35.58 9.15
CA GLU A 303 36.23 -34.79 9.77
C GLU A 303 35.64 -33.42 10.17
N GLU A 304 34.98 -32.76 9.23
CA GLU A 304 34.26 -31.50 9.44
C GLU A 304 33.15 -31.66 10.50
N ALA A 305 32.44 -32.79 10.49
CA ALA A 305 31.42 -33.08 11.50
C ALA A 305 32.02 -33.33 12.90
N ILE A 306 33.21 -33.92 13.01
CA ILE A 306 33.93 -34.09 14.27
C ILE A 306 34.37 -32.73 14.81
N GLU A 307 34.96 -31.88 13.95
CA GLU A 307 35.41 -30.55 14.35
C GLU A 307 34.25 -29.68 14.85
N LEU A 308 33.11 -29.66 14.12
CA LEU A 308 31.91 -28.94 14.56
C LEU A 308 31.38 -29.44 15.91
N ARG A 309 31.46 -30.76 16.17
CA ARG A 309 31.08 -31.36 17.45
C ARG A 309 32.02 -30.93 18.58
N ASP A 310 33.32 -30.91 18.32
CA ASP A 310 34.33 -30.50 19.29
C ASP A 310 34.12 -29.03 19.66
N TRP A 311 33.90 -28.15 18.66
CA TRP A 311 33.57 -26.75 18.91
C TRP A 311 32.28 -26.58 19.72
N SER A 312 31.25 -27.38 19.43
CA SER A 312 29.98 -27.37 20.16
C SER A 312 30.15 -27.74 21.64
N TYR A 313 31.01 -28.72 21.91
CA TYR A 313 31.36 -29.14 23.26
C TYR A 313 32.11 -28.04 24.02
N GLU A 314 33.14 -27.45 23.40
CA GLU A 314 33.94 -26.36 23.99
C GLU A 314 33.11 -25.09 24.21
N ALA A 315 32.16 -24.79 23.32
CA ALA A 315 31.24 -23.67 23.46
C ALA A 315 30.13 -23.90 24.49
N ASN A 316 30.09 -25.05 25.19
CA ASN A 316 29.05 -25.44 26.15
C ASN A 316 27.62 -25.36 25.57
N LEU A 317 27.45 -25.61 24.27
CA LEU A 317 26.16 -25.43 23.63
C LEU A 317 25.17 -26.54 23.98
N HIS A 318 25.64 -27.70 24.50
CA HIS A 318 24.86 -28.87 24.98
C HIS A 318 23.63 -29.26 24.11
N LYS A 319 23.61 -28.83 22.86
CA LYS A 319 22.55 -29.01 21.88
C LYS A 319 22.83 -30.27 21.07
N LYS A 320 21.77 -30.97 20.63
CA LYS A 320 21.92 -32.01 19.61
C LYS A 320 22.37 -31.34 18.30
N GLU A 321 23.28 -31.97 17.56
CA GLU A 321 23.86 -31.44 16.31
C GLU A 321 22.81 -30.89 15.33
N GLY A 322 21.63 -31.52 15.26
CA GLY A 322 20.52 -31.05 14.41
C GLY A 322 19.74 -29.82 14.88
N THR A 323 20.31 -29.04 15.80
CA THR A 323 19.73 -27.76 16.27
C THR A 323 20.74 -26.62 16.28
N LEU A 324 21.92 -26.86 15.70
CA LEU A 324 22.98 -25.86 15.56
C LEU A 324 22.85 -25.15 14.21
N TYR A 325 23.07 -23.85 14.22
CA TYR A 325 23.26 -23.07 12.99
C TYR A 325 24.73 -23.00 12.62
N PHE A 326 25.02 -23.01 11.31
CA PHE A 326 26.36 -22.83 10.79
C PHE A 326 26.33 -22.19 9.39
N ILE A 327 27.49 -21.81 8.85
CA ILE A 327 27.63 -21.27 7.48
C ILE A 327 28.04 -22.39 6.50
N PRO A 328 27.75 -22.25 5.19
CA PRO A 328 28.14 -23.24 4.20
C PRO A 328 29.64 -23.18 3.83
N TYR A 329 30.55 -23.01 4.80
CA TYR A 329 31.99 -22.99 4.58
C TYR A 329 32.71 -23.79 5.65
N ASN A 330 33.74 -24.53 5.25
CA ASN A 330 34.67 -25.12 6.22
C ASN A 330 35.65 -24.05 6.69
N LEU A 331 35.90 -24.03 8.00
CA LEU A 331 36.74 -23.03 8.65
C LEU A 331 37.85 -23.72 9.42
N SER A 332 39.07 -23.21 9.29
CA SER A 332 40.18 -23.61 10.15
C SER A 332 39.98 -23.13 11.60
N SER A 333 40.82 -23.62 12.52
CA SER A 333 40.84 -23.19 13.94
C SER A 333 40.99 -21.67 14.15
N ASN A 334 41.63 -20.94 13.23
CA ASN A 334 41.78 -19.48 13.23
C ASN A 334 40.74 -18.76 12.35
N LEU A 335 39.62 -19.43 12.06
CA LEU A 335 38.47 -18.93 11.31
C LEU A 335 38.81 -18.49 9.88
N THR A 336 39.73 -19.19 9.23
CA THR A 336 40.06 -18.99 7.82
C THR A 336 39.27 -19.96 6.97
N VAL A 337 38.66 -19.47 5.90
CA VAL A 337 37.88 -20.28 4.97
C VAL A 337 38.81 -21.23 4.22
N GLU A 338 38.57 -22.53 4.37
CA GLU A 338 39.36 -23.57 3.71
C GLU A 338 38.71 -24.04 2.41
N ASN A 339 37.39 -24.22 2.42
CA ASN A 339 36.59 -24.62 1.27
C ASN A 339 35.10 -24.28 1.48
N GLY A 340 34.33 -24.34 0.39
CA GLY A 340 32.87 -24.18 0.44
C GLY A 340 32.15 -25.53 0.55
N LEU A 341 31.12 -25.59 1.40
CA LEU A 341 30.32 -26.78 1.64
C LEU A 341 29.11 -26.85 0.70
N SER A 342 28.63 -28.05 0.40
CA SER A 342 27.32 -28.22 -0.26
C SER A 342 26.21 -28.34 0.78
N PHE A 343 24.99 -27.90 0.45
CA PHE A 343 23.88 -27.88 1.39
C PHE A 343 22.51 -28.04 0.73
N VAL A 344 21.49 -28.38 1.51
CA VAL A 344 20.10 -28.46 1.05
C VAL A 344 19.50 -27.05 1.05
N GLY A 345 19.13 -26.53 -0.12
CA GLY A 345 18.53 -25.20 -0.27
C GLY A 345 17.00 -25.21 -0.13
N GLU A 346 16.37 -24.03 -0.25
CA GLU A 346 14.93 -23.80 0.00
C GLU A 346 13.96 -24.69 -0.80
N ASN A 347 14.39 -25.24 -1.94
CA ASN A 347 13.60 -26.15 -2.78
C ASN A 347 13.93 -27.63 -2.55
N SER A 348 14.54 -27.96 -1.40
CA SER A 348 15.06 -29.30 -1.07
C SER A 348 16.07 -29.83 -2.10
N LYS A 349 16.69 -28.93 -2.88
CA LYS A 349 17.70 -29.23 -3.88
C LYS A 349 19.09 -28.98 -3.32
N LEU A 350 20.02 -29.87 -3.65
CA LEU A 350 21.42 -29.68 -3.30
C LEU A 350 21.97 -28.43 -4.02
N THR A 351 22.54 -27.52 -3.25
CA THR A 351 23.08 -26.23 -3.69
C THR A 351 24.54 -26.14 -3.29
N HIS A 352 25.34 -25.51 -4.14
CA HIS A 352 26.75 -25.21 -3.87
C HIS A 352 26.90 -23.72 -3.59
N VAL A 353 27.85 -23.39 -2.71
CA VAL A 353 28.21 -22.00 -2.38
C VAL A 353 28.50 -21.16 -3.62
N SER A 354 29.13 -21.75 -4.64
CA SER A 354 29.42 -21.10 -5.92
C SER A 354 28.18 -20.61 -6.68
N ASN A 355 27.00 -21.11 -6.33
CA ASN A 355 25.73 -20.77 -6.96
C ASN A 355 24.95 -19.72 -6.15
N LEU A 356 25.50 -19.23 -5.03
CA LEU A 356 24.87 -18.16 -4.27
C LEU A 356 24.88 -16.87 -5.11
N PRO A 357 23.73 -16.22 -5.32
CA PRO A 357 23.68 -14.96 -6.04
C PRO A 357 24.45 -13.88 -5.26
N PRO A 358 25.16 -12.97 -5.94
CA PRO A 358 25.74 -11.80 -5.28
C PRO A 358 24.60 -10.96 -4.70
N SER A 359 24.58 -10.78 -3.37
CA SER A 359 23.42 -10.21 -2.69
C SER A 359 23.41 -8.69 -2.55
N SER A 360 24.53 -8.01 -2.77
CA SER A 360 24.66 -6.54 -2.73
C SER A 360 26.01 -6.11 -3.30
N PRO A 361 26.19 -4.87 -3.79
CA PRO A 361 27.52 -4.31 -4.10
C PRO A 361 28.50 -4.29 -2.92
N LEU A 362 28.03 -4.48 -1.68
CA LEU A 362 28.87 -4.65 -0.48
C LEU A 362 29.15 -6.11 -0.12
N ASP A 363 28.50 -7.08 -0.76
CA ASP A 363 28.61 -8.51 -0.43
C ASP A 363 29.62 -9.22 -1.34
N GLY A 364 30.67 -9.78 -0.73
CA GLY A 364 31.52 -10.79 -1.34
C GLY A 364 31.08 -12.20 -0.94
N VAL A 365 31.11 -13.15 -1.88
CA VAL A 365 31.17 -14.58 -1.53
C VAL A 365 32.51 -14.80 -0.82
N LEU A 366 32.52 -15.59 0.25
CA LEU A 366 33.79 -15.88 0.92
C LEU A 366 34.66 -16.74 -0.01
N GLU A 367 35.94 -16.41 -0.07
CA GLU A 367 36.95 -17.11 -0.85
C GLU A 367 37.88 -17.89 0.08
N VAL A 368 38.53 -18.91 -0.46
CA VAL A 368 39.55 -19.66 0.28
C VAL A 368 40.66 -18.70 0.73
N GLY A 369 40.99 -18.72 2.02
CA GLY A 369 41.95 -17.80 2.64
C GLY A 369 41.33 -16.56 3.28
N ASP A 370 40.02 -16.32 3.13
CA ASP A 370 39.33 -15.27 3.86
C ASP A 370 39.29 -15.58 5.35
N GLN A 371 39.65 -14.60 6.19
CA GLN A 371 39.61 -14.75 7.63
C GLN A 371 38.39 -14.03 8.21
N ILE A 372 37.56 -14.75 8.96
CA ILE A 372 36.41 -14.17 9.68
C ILE A 372 36.92 -13.55 10.99
N LEU A 373 36.59 -12.28 11.20
CA LEU A 373 36.98 -11.49 12.37
C LEU A 373 35.83 -11.26 13.35
N ALA A 374 34.58 -11.22 12.86
CA ALA A 374 33.39 -10.99 13.68
C ALA A 374 32.14 -11.63 13.08
N VAL A 375 31.18 -11.93 13.95
CA VAL A 375 29.84 -12.45 13.63
C VAL A 375 28.80 -11.50 14.21
N ASP A 376 27.91 -10.98 13.36
CA ASP A 376 26.91 -9.97 13.71
C ASP A 376 27.51 -8.82 14.55
N GLY A 377 28.70 -8.36 14.18
CA GLY A 377 29.44 -7.29 14.85
C GLY A 377 30.16 -7.68 16.15
N THR A 378 30.04 -8.92 16.63
CA THR A 378 30.77 -9.44 17.78
C THR A 378 32.10 -10.05 17.32
N PRO A 379 33.27 -9.54 17.78
CA PRO A 379 34.57 -10.11 17.43
C PRO A 379 34.69 -11.58 17.84
N VAL A 380 35.27 -12.39 16.97
CA VAL A 380 35.53 -13.82 17.21
C VAL A 380 36.94 -14.18 16.76
N SER A 381 37.57 -15.12 17.48
CA SER A 381 38.95 -15.54 17.21
C SER A 381 39.13 -17.05 17.13
N THR A 382 38.18 -17.82 17.65
CA THR A 382 38.22 -19.27 17.72
C THR A 382 36.92 -19.90 17.19
N GLY A 383 37.01 -21.17 16.77
CA GLY A 383 35.85 -21.97 16.35
C GLY A 383 34.68 -21.99 17.36
N PRO A 384 34.92 -22.25 18.66
CA PRO A 384 33.86 -22.20 19.68
C PRO A 384 33.20 -20.82 19.83
N GLU A 385 33.98 -19.73 19.79
CA GLU A 385 33.44 -18.36 19.83
C GLU A 385 32.58 -18.05 18.61
N PHE A 386 33.04 -18.43 17.42
CA PHE A 386 32.29 -18.32 16.18
C PHE A 386 30.98 -19.11 16.26
N LEU A 387 31.05 -20.38 16.66
CA LEU A 387 29.90 -21.27 16.74
C LEU A 387 28.87 -20.77 17.77
N SER A 388 29.32 -20.28 18.93
CA SER A 388 28.42 -19.67 19.93
C SER A 388 27.75 -18.42 19.37
N SER A 389 28.52 -17.52 18.75
CA SER A 389 28.02 -16.24 18.23
C SER A 389 26.97 -16.45 17.14
N ILE A 390 27.19 -17.40 16.21
CA ILE A 390 26.23 -17.67 15.13
C ILE A 390 24.94 -18.35 15.61
N GLN A 391 24.87 -18.88 16.84
CA GLN A 391 23.61 -19.41 17.38
C GLN A 391 22.60 -18.31 17.72
N THR A 392 23.06 -17.11 18.05
CA THR A 392 22.20 -15.97 18.39
C THR A 392 22.22 -14.95 17.27
N ARG A 393 21.07 -14.48 16.82
CA ARG A 393 21.03 -13.44 15.80
C ARG A 393 21.09 -12.07 16.48
N GLN A 394 22.11 -11.29 16.18
CA GLN A 394 22.14 -9.87 16.52
C GLN A 394 22.02 -9.04 15.25
N VAL A 395 21.31 -7.92 15.33
CA VAL A 395 21.08 -7.04 14.19
C VAL A 395 21.84 -5.75 14.42
N GLN A 396 22.64 -5.37 13.43
CA GLN A 396 23.39 -4.13 13.38
C GLN A 396 22.56 -3.06 12.66
N LEU A 397 22.44 -1.89 13.27
CA LEU A 397 21.56 -0.81 12.80
C LEU A 397 22.33 0.49 12.75
N ILE A 398 22.27 1.20 11.63
CA ILE A 398 22.79 2.57 11.53
C ILE A 398 21.62 3.50 11.21
N VAL A 399 21.48 4.54 12.03
CA VAL A 399 20.48 5.59 11.86
C VAL A 399 21.17 6.89 11.48
N LYS A 400 20.43 7.74 10.76
CA LYS A 400 20.76 9.14 10.59
C LYS A 400 20.03 9.95 11.66
N ARG A 401 20.77 10.67 12.50
CA ARG A 401 20.25 11.51 13.59
C ARG A 401 20.09 12.96 13.15
N ASN A 402 19.18 13.69 13.79
CA ASN A 402 18.81 15.08 13.49
C ASN A 402 18.11 15.29 12.13
N THR A 403 17.28 14.34 11.72
CA THR A 403 16.42 14.49 10.54
C THR A 403 15.24 15.42 10.84
N LYS A 404 15.49 16.73 11.03
CA LYS A 404 14.43 17.74 10.92
C LYS A 404 14.05 17.85 9.45
N LEU A 405 13.20 16.93 9.02
CA LEU A 405 12.70 16.87 7.66
C LEU A 405 11.73 18.05 7.46
N GLY A 406 12.24 19.13 6.88
CA GLY A 406 11.40 20.26 6.47
C GLY A 406 10.28 19.80 5.54
N LYS A 407 9.19 20.58 5.48
CA LYS A 407 8.12 20.31 4.53
C LYS A 407 8.61 20.57 3.12
N ILE A 408 8.69 19.52 2.31
CA ILE A 408 9.08 19.58 0.91
C ILE A 408 7.87 19.37 0.02
N LEU A 409 7.94 19.94 -1.19
CA LEU A 409 6.94 19.66 -2.22
C LEU A 409 7.15 18.26 -2.75
N TRP A 410 6.05 17.59 -3.07
CA TRP A 410 6.06 16.23 -3.59
C TRP A 410 6.79 16.02 -4.93
N LYS A 411 7.23 17.09 -5.60
CA LYS A 411 7.97 16.98 -6.87
C LYS A 411 9.48 16.94 -6.68
N ASP A 412 9.94 17.41 -5.53
CA ASP A 412 11.36 17.58 -5.22
C ASP A 412 11.84 16.50 -4.24
N GLU A 413 11.00 15.53 -3.95
CA GLU A 413 11.16 14.57 -2.86
C GLU A 413 12.16 13.46 -3.15
N ASP A 414 12.15 12.87 -4.34
CA ASP A 414 13.12 11.83 -4.70
C ASP A 414 14.53 12.44 -4.73
N LYS A 415 14.65 13.67 -5.25
CA LYS A 415 15.89 14.45 -5.18
C LYS A 415 16.30 14.76 -3.75
N ALA A 416 15.35 15.04 -2.86
CA ALA A 416 15.65 15.25 -1.45
C ALA A 416 16.07 13.92 -0.79
N PHE A 417 15.45 12.80 -1.12
CA PHE A 417 15.82 11.47 -0.63
C PHE A 417 17.25 11.11 -1.02
N GLU A 418 17.61 11.35 -2.28
CA GLU A 418 18.94 11.10 -2.84
C GLU A 418 20.01 12.05 -2.26
N ASN A 419 19.76 13.37 -2.25
CA ASN A 419 20.76 14.38 -1.93
C ASN A 419 20.88 14.75 -0.44
N ASP A 420 19.87 14.44 0.38
CA ASP A 420 19.87 14.83 1.80
C ASP A 420 20.94 14.08 2.61
N THR A 421 21.56 13.06 2.02
CA THR A 421 22.41 12.11 2.74
C THR A 421 23.78 11.96 2.08
N ASN A 422 24.83 12.38 2.79
CA ASN A 422 26.21 12.10 2.38
C ASN A 422 26.57 10.65 2.73
N TRP A 423 26.25 9.72 1.84
CA TRP A 423 26.43 8.29 2.08
C TRP A 423 27.89 7.87 2.33
N ASP A 424 28.87 8.69 1.94
CA ASP A 424 30.28 8.43 2.22
C ASP A 424 30.58 8.40 3.73
N ASP A 425 29.82 9.15 4.54
CA ASP A 425 30.01 9.17 5.99
C ASP A 425 29.53 7.86 6.66
N LEU A 426 28.70 7.06 5.99
CA LEU A 426 28.21 5.78 6.51
C LEU A 426 29.26 4.68 6.41
N LEU A 427 30.11 4.72 5.38
CA LEU A 427 31.04 3.62 5.07
C LEU A 427 32.10 3.41 6.18
N PRO A 428 32.72 4.45 6.78
CA PRO A 428 33.63 4.27 7.92
C PRO A 428 32.98 3.62 9.13
N ILE A 429 31.70 3.90 9.39
CA ILE A 429 30.95 3.26 10.48
C ILE A 429 30.73 1.79 10.15
N ALA A 430 30.13 1.52 8.98
CA ALA A 430 29.80 0.16 8.57
C ALA A 430 31.04 -0.76 8.53
N THR A 431 32.15 -0.29 7.95
CA THR A 431 33.39 -1.08 7.86
C THR A 431 34.10 -1.28 9.20
N SER A 432 33.80 -0.47 10.21
CA SER A 432 34.34 -0.63 11.57
C SER A 432 33.59 -1.68 12.41
N ILE A 433 32.41 -2.12 11.98
CA ILE A 433 31.62 -3.14 12.67
C ILE A 433 32.43 -4.43 12.76
N GLY A 434 32.50 -5.02 13.96
CA GLY A 434 33.29 -6.21 14.23
C GLY A 434 34.75 -5.95 14.58
N SER A 435 35.22 -4.69 14.53
CA SER A 435 36.53 -4.32 15.10
C SER A 435 36.48 -4.27 16.63
N SER A 436 37.65 -4.24 17.28
CA SER A 436 37.75 -4.10 18.74
C SER A 436 37.16 -2.79 19.29
N THR A 437 37.11 -1.76 18.44
CA THR A 437 36.61 -0.41 18.78
C THR A 437 35.84 0.13 17.58
N PRO A 438 34.58 -0.30 17.38
CA PRO A 438 33.78 0.16 16.26
C PRO A 438 33.52 1.67 16.38
N LEU A 439 33.54 2.35 15.24
CA LEU A 439 33.20 3.75 15.13
C LEU A 439 31.70 3.90 15.40
N ARG A 440 31.35 4.64 16.46
CA ARG A 440 29.95 4.79 16.90
C ARG A 440 29.20 5.87 16.15
N GLU A 441 29.91 6.89 15.66
CA GLU A 441 29.33 8.01 14.95
C GLU A 441 30.29 8.54 13.89
N ASN A 442 29.73 9.05 12.80
CA ASN A 442 30.46 9.78 11.78
C ASN A 442 29.46 10.68 11.03
N GLY A 443 29.73 11.98 10.99
CA GLY A 443 28.78 12.97 10.49
C GLY A 443 27.45 12.88 11.25
N ASN A 444 26.36 12.63 10.52
CA ASN A 444 25.02 12.47 11.10
C ASN A 444 24.62 11.00 11.30
N PHE A 445 25.50 10.04 11.04
CA PHE A 445 25.20 8.62 11.21
C PHE A 445 25.67 8.09 12.56
N TYR A 446 24.84 7.22 13.14
CA TYR A 446 25.05 6.63 14.46
C TYR A 446 24.83 5.13 14.38
N LEU A 447 25.83 4.36 14.81
CA LEU A 447 25.73 2.91 15.00
C LEU A 447 25.05 2.65 16.34
N LEU A 448 23.83 2.14 16.28
CA LEU A 448 23.08 1.76 17.47
C LEU A 448 23.71 0.56 18.19
N ASN A 449 23.28 0.32 19.43
CA ASN A 449 23.61 -0.93 20.09
C ASN A 449 22.93 -2.10 19.35
N PRO A 450 23.63 -3.24 19.19
CA PRO A 450 23.06 -4.41 18.55
C PRO A 450 21.80 -4.87 19.28
N VAL A 451 20.81 -5.32 18.52
CA VAL A 451 19.53 -5.79 19.08
C VAL A 451 19.23 -7.22 18.65
N THR A 452 18.59 -7.98 19.55
CA THR A 452 18.12 -9.33 19.25
C THR A 452 16.65 -9.26 18.85
N PRO A 453 16.29 -9.52 17.58
CA PRO A 453 14.90 -9.50 17.15
C PRO A 453 14.12 -10.66 17.80
N ILE A 454 12.81 -10.44 18.00
CA ILE A 454 11.91 -11.42 18.63
C ILE A 454 10.89 -11.89 17.60
N ALA A 455 10.57 -13.18 17.58
CA ALA A 455 9.53 -13.73 16.73
C ALA A 455 8.14 -13.20 17.13
N LEU A 456 7.25 -12.99 16.16
CA LEU A 456 5.91 -12.46 16.39
C LEU A 456 5.15 -13.20 17.52
N LYS A 457 5.19 -14.53 17.52
CA LYS A 457 4.53 -15.37 18.53
C LYS A 457 5.06 -15.20 19.96
N ASP A 458 6.35 -14.85 20.08
CA ASP A 458 7.07 -14.72 21.34
C ASP A 458 7.13 -13.26 21.80
N PHE A 459 6.63 -12.33 20.96
CA PHE A 459 6.69 -10.91 21.24
C PHE A 459 5.77 -10.54 22.42
N PRO A 460 6.26 -9.76 23.40
CA PRO A 460 5.52 -9.43 24.63
C PRO A 460 4.48 -8.33 24.41
N PHE A 461 3.48 -8.60 23.56
CA PHE A 461 2.41 -7.65 23.31
C PHE A 461 1.54 -7.38 24.56
N PRO A 462 0.93 -6.17 24.66
CA PRO A 462 -0.13 -5.92 25.63
C PRO A 462 -1.25 -6.96 25.53
N ALA A 463 -1.82 -7.36 26.66
CA ALA A 463 -2.78 -8.47 26.74
C ALA A 463 -3.96 -8.35 25.77
N GLU A 464 -4.52 -7.14 25.59
CA GLU A 464 -5.62 -6.90 24.65
C GLU A 464 -5.20 -7.13 23.20
N MET A 465 -4.01 -6.67 22.81
CA MET A 465 -3.47 -6.85 21.47
C MET A 465 -3.11 -8.33 21.22
N LYS A 466 -2.51 -8.99 22.22
CA LYS A 466 -2.20 -10.42 22.16
C LYS A 466 -3.46 -11.26 21.96
N ALA A 467 -4.53 -11.00 22.72
CA ALA A 467 -5.79 -11.70 22.57
C ALA A 467 -6.39 -11.55 21.15
N LYS A 468 -6.29 -10.35 20.55
CA LYS A 468 -6.74 -10.11 19.16
C LYS A 468 -5.89 -10.88 18.15
N LEU A 469 -4.57 -10.89 18.31
CA LEU A 469 -3.66 -11.64 17.44
C LEU A 469 -3.88 -13.16 17.55
N ASP A 470 -4.06 -13.66 18.77
CA ASP A 470 -4.35 -15.08 19.02
C ASP A 470 -5.70 -15.48 18.39
N GLN A 471 -6.73 -14.64 18.52
CA GLN A 471 -8.03 -14.87 17.88
C GLN A 471 -7.90 -14.93 16.35
N GLU A 472 -7.19 -13.97 15.74
CA GLU A 472 -6.97 -13.95 14.29
C GLU A 472 -6.17 -15.17 13.82
N TYR A 473 -5.16 -15.58 14.58
CA TYR A 473 -4.40 -16.80 14.30
C TYR A 473 -5.29 -18.06 14.34
N GLN A 474 -6.13 -18.21 15.37
CA GLN A 474 -7.07 -19.34 15.45
C GLN A 474 -8.08 -19.35 14.30
N LYS A 475 -8.54 -18.17 13.87
CA LYS A 475 -9.43 -18.03 12.72
C LYS A 475 -8.76 -18.48 11.43
N GLN A 476 -7.51 -18.09 11.20
CA GLN A 476 -6.73 -18.55 10.05
C GLN A 476 -6.56 -20.08 10.06
N LEU A 477 -6.23 -20.68 11.22
CA LEU A 477 -6.14 -22.13 11.35
C LEU A 477 -7.48 -22.82 11.00
N ALA A 478 -8.60 -22.30 11.51
CA ALA A 478 -9.93 -22.84 11.20
C ALA A 478 -10.33 -22.67 9.73
N GLU A 479 -9.80 -21.68 9.01
CA GLU A 479 -9.98 -21.54 7.56
C GLU A 479 -9.15 -22.57 6.79
N VAL A 480 -7.91 -22.83 7.23
CA VAL A 480 -7.06 -23.85 6.61
C VAL A 480 -7.60 -25.26 6.81
N GLU A 481 -8.26 -25.54 7.93
CA GLU A 481 -8.96 -26.81 8.14
C GLU A 481 -10.08 -27.07 7.11
N LYS A 482 -10.67 -26.02 6.53
CA LYS A 482 -11.71 -26.13 5.49
C LYS A 482 -11.15 -26.39 4.10
N ILE A 483 -9.82 -26.33 3.91
CA ILE A 483 -9.18 -26.60 2.63
C ILE A 483 -9.14 -28.11 2.41
N SER A 484 -9.85 -28.59 1.38
CA SER A 484 -9.92 -30.01 1.04
C SER A 484 -8.65 -30.54 0.37
N ASP A 485 -7.93 -29.69 -0.35
CA ASP A 485 -6.71 -30.05 -1.08
C ASP A 485 -5.49 -30.12 -0.13
N PRO A 486 -4.84 -31.29 0.05
CA PRO A 486 -3.73 -31.44 1.01
C PRO A 486 -2.52 -30.57 0.70
N GLU A 487 -2.13 -30.43 -0.58
CA GLU A 487 -0.96 -29.63 -0.95
C GLU A 487 -1.18 -28.14 -0.67
N THR A 488 -2.35 -27.61 -1.07
CA THR A 488 -2.74 -26.24 -0.75
C THR A 488 -2.81 -26.03 0.76
N LYS A 489 -3.39 -26.98 1.50
CA LYS A 489 -3.50 -26.92 2.95
C LYS A 489 -2.11 -26.81 3.60
N ASP A 490 -1.17 -27.66 3.22
CA ASP A 490 0.20 -27.64 3.74
C ASP A 490 0.93 -26.35 3.38
N ALA A 491 0.76 -25.84 2.16
CA ALA A 491 1.34 -24.57 1.73
C ALA A 491 0.83 -23.39 2.57
N VAL A 492 -0.50 -23.29 2.78
CA VAL A 492 -1.07 -22.21 3.61
C VAL A 492 -0.66 -22.37 5.08
N MET A 493 -0.60 -23.60 5.61
CA MET A 493 -0.10 -23.85 6.97
C MET A 493 1.35 -23.36 7.15
N LYS A 494 2.21 -23.62 6.15
CA LYS A 494 3.61 -23.18 6.17
C LYS A 494 3.72 -21.65 6.17
N GLU A 495 2.89 -20.96 5.38
CA GLU A 495 2.83 -19.50 5.35
C GLU A 495 2.37 -18.89 6.69
N ILE A 496 1.34 -19.47 7.30
CA ILE A 496 0.85 -19.09 8.63
C ILE A 496 1.96 -19.26 9.68
N GLN A 497 2.66 -20.40 9.67
CA GLN A 497 3.77 -20.65 10.59
C GLN A 497 4.94 -19.68 10.35
N ALA A 498 5.27 -19.38 9.10
CA ALA A 498 6.30 -18.40 8.75
C ALA A 498 5.95 -17.00 9.28
N SER A 499 4.67 -16.61 9.21
CA SER A 499 4.18 -15.35 9.78
C SER A 499 4.36 -15.29 11.31
N GLN A 500 4.08 -16.39 12.02
CA GLN A 500 4.28 -16.48 13.48
C GLN A 500 5.76 -16.45 13.91
N ASN A 501 6.63 -17.03 13.08
CA ASN A 501 8.08 -17.03 13.31
C ASN A 501 8.78 -15.78 12.79
N ARG A 502 8.05 -14.84 12.17
CA ARG A 502 8.60 -13.61 11.62
C ARG A 502 9.26 -12.78 12.72
N LEU A 503 10.53 -12.49 12.54
CA LEU A 503 11.35 -11.67 13.42
C LEU A 503 10.98 -10.19 13.30
N MET A 504 10.92 -9.51 14.45
CA MET A 504 10.57 -8.10 14.56
C MET A 504 11.44 -7.37 15.58
N LEU A 505 11.61 -6.07 15.35
CA LEU A 505 12.32 -5.16 16.23
C LEU A 505 11.42 -4.47 17.27
N GLY A 506 10.10 -4.58 17.14
CA GLY A 506 9.16 -3.95 18.08
C GLY A 506 9.15 -2.42 18.01
N VAL A 507 9.34 -1.85 16.82
CA VAL A 507 9.26 -0.41 16.56
C VAL A 507 8.36 -0.17 15.34
N HIS A 508 7.56 0.90 15.39
CA HIS A 508 6.80 1.38 14.24
C HIS A 508 7.51 2.61 13.65
N PHE A 509 8.02 2.46 12.42
CA PHE A 509 8.61 3.57 11.69
C PHE A 509 7.54 4.33 10.90
N GLN A 510 7.72 5.63 10.79
CA GLN A 510 6.85 6.52 10.03
C GLN A 510 7.53 6.98 8.75
N ASP A 511 6.72 7.09 7.70
CA ASP A 511 7.14 7.71 6.46
C ASP A 511 7.16 9.24 6.58
N ARG A 512 7.94 9.90 5.72
CA ARG A 512 8.02 11.35 5.66
C ARG A 512 6.75 11.90 5.03
N LEU A 513 6.21 12.97 5.62
CA LEU A 513 5.12 13.73 5.02
C LEU A 513 5.66 14.74 4.00
N VAL A 514 5.05 14.76 2.82
CA VAL A 514 5.28 15.71 1.74
C VAL A 514 4.05 16.60 1.53
N ILE A 515 4.27 17.83 1.08
CA ILE A 515 3.18 18.73 0.69
C ILE A 515 2.78 18.37 -0.73
N TYR A 516 1.58 17.82 -0.91
CA TYR A 516 0.93 17.59 -2.20
C TYR A 516 0.00 18.76 -2.55
N ASN A 517 0.42 19.61 -3.50
CA ASN A 517 -0.29 20.82 -3.90
C ASN A 517 -0.42 21.01 -5.43
N PRO A 518 -1.00 20.05 -6.17
CA PRO A 518 -1.24 20.24 -7.60
C PRO A 518 -2.23 21.37 -7.85
N ASN A 519 -2.16 22.00 -9.03
CA ASN A 519 -3.16 22.98 -9.42
C ASN A 519 -4.56 22.33 -9.51
N PRO A 520 -5.66 23.09 -9.35
CA PRO A 520 -7.00 22.52 -9.24
C PRO A 520 -7.44 21.69 -10.45
N PHE A 521 -7.00 22.06 -11.67
CA PHE A 521 -7.32 21.32 -12.89
C PHE A 521 -6.53 20.02 -12.99
N ALA A 522 -5.27 20.02 -12.58
CA ALA A 522 -4.48 18.80 -12.48
C ALA A 522 -5.07 17.85 -11.43
N LEU A 523 -5.45 18.36 -10.25
CA LEU A 523 -6.11 17.55 -9.22
C LEU A 523 -7.43 16.97 -9.72
N PHE A 524 -8.23 17.78 -10.41
CA PHE A 524 -9.47 17.33 -11.05
C PHE A 524 -9.20 16.23 -12.08
N GLY A 525 -8.22 16.42 -12.95
CA GLY A 525 -7.82 15.45 -13.97
C GLY A 525 -7.35 14.14 -13.35
N ASN A 526 -6.53 14.19 -12.31
CA ASN A 526 -6.05 13.00 -11.59
C ASN A 526 -7.22 12.20 -10.99
N VAL A 527 -8.11 12.86 -10.24
CA VAL A 527 -9.28 12.19 -9.65
C VAL A 527 -10.23 11.66 -10.73
N PHE A 528 -10.40 12.40 -11.83
CA PHE A 528 -11.19 11.93 -12.98
C PHE A 528 -10.57 10.67 -13.60
N GLN A 529 -9.25 10.65 -13.79
CA GLN A 529 -8.53 9.50 -14.32
C GLN A 529 -8.63 8.29 -13.38
N GLU A 530 -8.54 8.49 -12.06
CA GLU A 530 -8.76 7.44 -11.06
C GLU A 530 -10.17 6.84 -11.18
N ILE A 531 -11.21 7.69 -11.34
CA ILE A 531 -12.59 7.24 -11.56
C ILE A 531 -12.68 6.44 -12.86
N ALA A 532 -12.10 6.94 -13.95
CA ALA A 532 -12.12 6.28 -15.25
C ALA A 532 -11.40 4.91 -15.21
N ASN A 533 -10.20 4.85 -14.64
CA ASN A 533 -9.43 3.61 -14.46
C ASN A 533 -10.20 2.61 -13.60
N SER A 534 -10.87 3.06 -12.54
CA SER A 534 -11.69 2.19 -11.69
C SER A 534 -12.90 1.62 -12.45
N LEU A 535 -13.57 2.43 -13.28
CA LEU A 535 -14.68 1.98 -14.11
C LEU A 535 -14.22 0.98 -15.19
N ILE A 536 -13.08 1.24 -15.83
CA ILE A 536 -12.47 0.32 -16.80
C ILE A 536 -12.10 -1.00 -16.11
N ALA A 537 -11.47 -0.95 -14.94
CA ALA A 537 -11.11 -2.14 -14.17
C ALA A 537 -12.35 -2.96 -13.75
N LEU A 538 -13.48 -2.31 -13.45
CA LEU A 538 -14.73 -3.00 -13.12
C LEU A 538 -15.34 -3.75 -14.33
N ILE A 539 -15.18 -3.21 -15.55
CA ILE A 539 -15.80 -3.76 -16.77
C ILE A 539 -14.87 -4.74 -17.49
N ALA A 540 -13.59 -4.40 -17.58
CA ALA A 540 -12.59 -5.07 -18.41
C ALA A 540 -11.41 -5.64 -17.61
N GLY A 541 -11.32 -5.36 -16.30
CA GLY A 541 -10.21 -5.81 -15.47
C GLY A 541 -10.28 -7.31 -15.16
N PRO A 542 -9.12 -7.98 -15.03
CA PRO A 542 -9.06 -9.40 -14.69
C PRO A 542 -9.46 -9.71 -13.23
N LEU A 543 -9.62 -8.68 -12.40
CA LEU A 543 -9.88 -8.82 -10.97
C LEU A 543 -11.38 -8.82 -10.65
N SER A 544 -11.76 -9.67 -9.69
CA SER A 544 -13.13 -9.68 -9.14
C SER A 544 -13.44 -8.41 -8.34
N PRO A 545 -14.72 -8.00 -8.21
CA PRO A 545 -15.13 -6.85 -7.40
C PRO A 545 -14.64 -6.90 -5.94
N LYS A 546 -14.44 -8.10 -5.36
CA LYS A 546 -13.85 -8.29 -4.04
C LYS A 546 -12.37 -7.88 -3.98
N GLN A 547 -11.62 -8.08 -5.05
CA GLN A 547 -10.18 -7.77 -5.13
C GLN A 547 -9.92 -6.29 -5.47
N LEU A 548 -10.92 -5.57 -5.98
CA LEU A 548 -10.82 -4.15 -6.34
C LEU A 548 -11.16 -3.19 -5.17
N ASP A 549 -11.47 -3.74 -3.99
CA ASP A 549 -11.81 -2.99 -2.78
C ASP A 549 -12.94 -1.95 -2.93
N PHE A 550 -13.84 -2.12 -3.91
CA PHE A 550 -14.98 -1.22 -4.09
C PHE A 550 -15.81 -1.08 -2.81
N GLY A 551 -15.87 0.15 -2.31
CA GLY A 551 -16.63 0.50 -1.11
C GLY A 551 -18.09 0.75 -1.41
N GLY A 552 -18.96 0.18 -0.59
CA GLY A 552 -20.35 0.59 -0.51
C GLY A 552 -20.54 1.89 0.28
N PRO A 553 -21.79 2.25 0.61
CA PRO A 553 -22.13 3.45 1.37
C PRO A 553 -21.44 3.52 2.73
N ILE A 554 -21.16 2.37 3.35
CA ILE A 554 -20.56 2.33 4.69
C ILE A 554 -19.08 2.71 4.59
N LEU A 555 -18.36 2.18 3.60
CA LEU A 555 -16.96 2.56 3.38
C LEU A 555 -16.83 4.05 3.05
N ILE A 556 -17.76 4.62 2.28
CA ILE A 556 -17.75 6.06 1.97
C ILE A 556 -17.88 6.91 3.26
N VAL A 557 -18.78 6.53 4.16
CA VAL A 557 -18.93 7.21 5.46
C VAL A 557 -17.66 7.04 6.31
N GLN A 558 -17.03 5.86 6.30
CA GLN A 558 -15.79 5.61 7.03
C GLN A 558 -14.62 6.43 6.49
N ILE A 559 -14.46 6.49 5.16
CA ILE A 559 -13.47 7.34 4.50
C ILE A 559 -13.71 8.79 4.92
N MET A 560 -14.93 9.30 4.75
CA MET A 560 -15.26 10.67 5.13
C MET A 560 -15.01 10.95 6.63
N GLN A 561 -15.39 10.03 7.51
CA GLN A 561 -15.15 10.14 8.95
C GLN A 561 -13.65 10.24 9.24
N HIS A 562 -12.84 9.38 8.61
CA HIS A 562 -11.40 9.38 8.76
C HIS A 562 -10.78 10.68 8.21
N SER A 563 -11.24 11.15 7.05
CA SER A 563 -10.78 12.41 6.44
C SER A 563 -11.02 13.61 7.35
N TRP A 564 -12.18 13.67 8.03
CA TRP A 564 -12.45 14.71 9.02
C TRP A 564 -11.53 14.62 10.25
N ALA A 565 -11.17 13.41 10.67
CA ALA A 565 -10.24 13.20 11.78
C ALA A 565 -8.80 13.58 11.41
N VAL A 566 -8.39 13.37 10.16
CA VAL A 566 -7.08 13.80 9.63
C VAL A 566 -7.01 15.32 9.53
N GLY A 567 -8.06 15.97 9.00
CA GLY A 567 -8.17 17.43 9.01
C GLY A 567 -9.02 18.00 7.89
N ILE A 568 -9.31 19.31 7.98
CA ILE A 568 -10.24 19.99 7.06
C ILE A 568 -9.82 19.90 5.59
N LYS A 569 -8.51 19.94 5.29
CA LYS A 569 -8.02 19.87 3.90
C LYS A 569 -8.26 18.50 3.29
N GLU A 570 -8.12 17.43 4.07
CA GLU A 570 -8.38 16.06 3.62
C GLU A 570 -9.89 15.82 3.49
N ALA A 571 -10.69 16.28 4.45
CA ALA A 571 -12.15 16.24 4.34
C ALA A 571 -12.66 16.97 3.09
N LEU A 572 -12.14 18.17 2.80
CA LEU A 572 -12.52 18.94 1.63
C LEU A 572 -12.10 18.26 0.32
N PHE A 573 -10.96 17.57 0.29
CA PHE A 573 -10.55 16.78 -0.86
C PHE A 573 -11.55 15.66 -1.13
N TRP A 574 -11.90 14.88 -0.10
CA TRP A 574 -12.82 13.77 -0.28
C TRP A 574 -14.24 14.24 -0.64
N LEU A 575 -14.70 15.38 -0.10
CA LEU A 575 -15.95 15.99 -0.55
C LEU A 575 -15.89 16.38 -2.03
N GLY A 576 -14.78 17.00 -2.48
CA GLY A 576 -14.57 17.33 -3.89
C GLY A 576 -14.50 16.09 -4.78
N ALA A 577 -13.76 15.05 -4.36
CA ALA A 577 -13.60 13.80 -5.09
C ALA A 577 -14.92 13.01 -5.20
N ILE A 578 -15.68 12.91 -4.10
CA ILE A 578 -17.01 12.27 -4.11
C ILE A 578 -17.98 13.08 -4.96
N SER A 579 -17.93 14.42 -4.89
CA SER A 579 -18.76 15.28 -5.75
C SER A 579 -18.43 15.05 -7.23
N LEU A 580 -17.15 15.04 -7.60
CA LEU A 580 -16.69 14.73 -8.95
C LEU A 580 -17.19 13.36 -9.40
N ASN A 581 -17.02 12.32 -8.57
CA ASN A 581 -17.51 10.98 -8.85
C ASN A 581 -19.03 10.95 -9.06
N LEU A 582 -19.80 11.58 -8.17
CA LEU A 582 -21.25 11.70 -8.30
C LEU A 582 -21.67 12.44 -9.59
N GLY A 583 -20.93 13.47 -9.98
CA GLY A 583 -21.14 14.18 -11.25
C GLY A 583 -20.86 13.30 -12.47
N VAL A 584 -19.70 12.62 -12.50
CA VAL A 584 -19.28 11.75 -13.61
C VAL A 584 -20.22 10.55 -13.76
N LEU A 585 -20.55 9.86 -12.67
CA LEU A 585 -21.44 8.71 -12.70
C LEU A 585 -22.84 9.09 -13.19
N ASN A 586 -23.40 10.22 -12.72
CA ASN A 586 -24.72 10.67 -13.19
C ASN A 586 -24.75 11.08 -14.66
N LEU A 587 -23.60 11.38 -15.28
CA LEU A 587 -23.50 11.63 -16.72
C LEU A 587 -23.43 10.36 -17.56
N LEU A 588 -23.21 9.19 -16.95
CA LEU A 588 -23.22 7.92 -17.69
C LEU A 588 -24.58 7.70 -18.36
N PRO A 589 -24.62 7.11 -19.57
CA PRO A 589 -25.84 6.90 -20.35
C PRO A 589 -26.69 5.74 -19.79
N LEU A 590 -26.94 5.73 -18.49
CA LEU A 590 -27.70 4.73 -17.78
C LEU A 590 -29.12 5.27 -17.53
N PRO A 591 -30.19 4.55 -17.92
CA PRO A 591 -31.58 4.99 -17.80
C PRO A 591 -32.04 5.55 -16.45
N VAL A 592 -31.44 5.09 -15.35
CA VAL A 592 -31.78 5.48 -13.97
C VAL A 592 -31.10 6.80 -13.55
N LEU A 593 -30.06 7.20 -14.26
CA LEU A 593 -29.26 8.38 -13.97
C LEU A 593 -29.65 9.53 -14.90
N ASP A 594 -29.15 10.74 -14.62
CA ASP A 594 -29.41 11.92 -15.44
C ASP A 594 -29.01 11.74 -16.91
N GLY A 595 -27.87 11.08 -17.15
CA GLY A 595 -27.40 10.72 -18.48
C GLY A 595 -28.39 9.86 -19.27
N GLY A 596 -29.19 9.03 -18.59
CA GLY A 596 -30.32 8.31 -19.20
C GLY A 596 -31.39 9.24 -19.74
N HIS A 597 -31.80 10.25 -18.96
CA HIS A 597 -32.76 11.26 -19.41
C HIS A 597 -32.24 12.12 -20.57
N ILE A 598 -30.92 12.36 -20.59
CA ILE A 598 -30.22 12.98 -21.73
C ILE A 598 -30.34 12.08 -22.96
N CYS A 599 -30.00 10.80 -22.84
CA CYS A 599 -30.11 9.82 -23.92
C CYS A 599 -31.54 9.71 -24.47
N PHE A 600 -32.55 9.60 -23.61
CA PHE A 600 -33.94 9.58 -24.03
C PHE A 600 -34.32 10.84 -24.79
N SER A 601 -33.87 12.01 -24.34
CA SER A 601 -34.13 13.28 -25.03
C SER A 601 -33.42 13.36 -26.39
N ILE A 602 -32.20 12.84 -26.52
CA ILE A 602 -31.48 12.76 -27.80
C ILE A 602 -32.20 11.82 -28.76
N ILE A 603 -32.62 10.64 -28.28
CA ILE A 603 -33.36 9.66 -29.08
C ILE A 603 -34.68 10.26 -29.60
N GLU A 604 -35.42 10.99 -28.77
CA GLU A 604 -36.64 11.68 -29.20
C GLU A 604 -36.36 12.76 -30.24
N LYS A 605 -35.26 13.51 -30.09
CA LYS A 605 -34.84 14.53 -31.06
C LYS A 605 -34.55 13.89 -32.43
N ILE A 606 -33.88 12.74 -32.46
CA ILE A 606 -33.59 11.99 -33.69
C ILE A 606 -34.87 11.42 -34.30
N ARG A 607 -35.73 10.79 -33.47
CA ARG A 607 -36.97 10.15 -33.92
C ARG A 607 -38.09 11.12 -34.29
N ARG A 608 -37.98 12.40 -33.88
CA ARG A 608 -39.01 13.45 -33.99
C ARG A 608 -40.37 13.06 -33.39
N LYS A 609 -40.41 12.03 -32.53
CA LYS A 609 -41.60 11.52 -31.86
C LYS A 609 -41.27 11.24 -30.38
N PRO A 610 -42.18 11.53 -29.44
CA PRO A 610 -41.97 11.27 -28.03
C PRO A 610 -41.86 9.76 -27.76
N LEU A 611 -41.05 9.38 -26.78
CA LEU A 611 -40.98 8.01 -26.31
C LEU A 611 -42.22 7.70 -25.47
N LYS A 612 -42.78 6.50 -25.66
CA LYS A 612 -43.88 6.03 -24.82
C LYS A 612 -43.35 5.76 -23.41
N ALA A 613 -44.11 6.14 -22.38
CA ALA A 613 -43.74 5.90 -20.98
C ALA A 613 -43.42 4.42 -20.72
N LYS A 614 -44.21 3.50 -21.29
CA LYS A 614 -43.97 2.04 -21.21
C LYS A 614 -42.60 1.63 -21.76
N THR A 615 -42.10 2.28 -22.81
CA THR A 615 -40.79 1.97 -23.39
C THR A 615 -39.67 2.45 -22.48
N MET A 616 -39.76 3.67 -21.95
CA MET A 616 -38.78 4.17 -20.99
C MET A 616 -38.75 3.35 -19.71
N GLN A 617 -39.92 2.97 -19.18
CA GLN A 617 -40.02 2.11 -18.00
C GLN A 617 -39.36 0.75 -18.22
N ARG A 618 -39.61 0.10 -19.38
CA ARG A 618 -38.96 -1.18 -19.75
C ARG A 618 -37.45 -1.06 -19.89
N LEU A 619 -36.95 0.09 -20.38
CA LEU A 619 -35.52 0.36 -20.45
C LEU A 619 -34.92 0.66 -19.07
N THR A 620 -35.70 1.21 -18.13
CA THR A 620 -35.21 1.65 -16.82
C THR A 620 -35.20 0.53 -15.79
N ILE A 621 -36.25 -0.31 -15.75
CA ILE A 621 -36.41 -1.38 -14.74
C ILE A 621 -35.18 -2.30 -14.62
N PRO A 622 -34.58 -2.83 -15.70
CA PRO A 622 -33.42 -3.72 -15.59
C PRO A 622 -32.24 -3.06 -14.88
N PHE A 623 -32.01 -1.77 -15.14
CA PHE A 623 -30.94 -1.01 -14.50
C PHE A 623 -31.26 -0.68 -13.04
N VAL A 624 -32.53 -0.43 -12.68
CA VAL A 624 -32.94 -0.27 -11.27
C VAL A 624 -32.68 -1.56 -10.50
N ILE A 625 -33.07 -2.71 -11.06
CA ILE A 625 -32.83 -4.04 -10.45
C ILE A 625 -31.33 -4.26 -10.29
N LEU A 626 -30.54 -3.99 -11.33
CA LEU A 626 -29.08 -4.09 -11.28
C LEU A 626 -28.49 -3.19 -10.18
N LEU A 627 -28.92 -1.93 -10.09
CA LEU A 627 -28.40 -0.99 -9.10
C LEU A 627 -28.76 -1.40 -7.68
N ILE A 628 -29.97 -1.92 -7.44
CA ILE A 628 -30.37 -2.49 -6.14
C ILE A 628 -29.48 -3.70 -5.81
N PHE A 629 -29.24 -4.59 -6.77
CA PHE A 629 -28.38 -5.76 -6.56
C PHE A 629 -26.94 -5.35 -6.23
N VAL A 630 -26.37 -4.41 -6.99
CA VAL A 630 -25.02 -3.86 -6.73
C VAL A 630 -24.98 -3.18 -5.36
N PHE A 631 -25.99 -2.39 -4.99
CA PHE A 631 -26.07 -1.75 -3.67
C PHE A 631 -26.09 -2.78 -2.53
N ILE A 632 -26.91 -3.83 -2.64
CA ILE A 632 -26.97 -4.92 -1.65
C ILE A 632 -25.63 -5.65 -1.60
N TYR A 633 -25.04 -5.97 -2.75
CA TYR A 633 -23.76 -6.67 -2.85
C TYR A 633 -22.63 -5.86 -2.18
N LEU A 634 -22.50 -4.57 -2.50
CA LEU A 634 -21.48 -3.70 -1.92
C LEU A 634 -21.70 -3.48 -0.43
N THR A 635 -22.96 -3.33 0.02
CA THR A 635 -23.28 -3.21 1.45
C THR A 635 -22.96 -4.50 2.19
N TYR A 636 -23.27 -5.66 1.62
CA TYR A 636 -22.88 -6.96 2.18
C TYR A 636 -21.36 -7.08 2.27
N ASN A 637 -20.62 -6.69 1.22
CA ASN A 637 -19.16 -6.71 1.22
C ASN A 637 -18.58 -5.79 2.31
N ASP A 638 -19.09 -4.56 2.44
CA ASP A 638 -18.73 -3.62 3.50
C ASP A 638 -18.98 -4.22 4.89
N LEU A 639 -20.15 -4.84 5.11
CA LEU A 639 -20.48 -5.48 6.39
C LEU A 639 -19.56 -6.66 6.67
N THR A 640 -19.29 -7.54 5.69
CA THR A 640 -18.35 -8.65 5.88
C THR A 640 -16.94 -8.16 6.20
N ARG A 641 -16.49 -7.03 5.62
CA ARG A 641 -15.20 -6.43 5.93
C ARG A 641 -15.15 -5.84 7.34
N ILE A 642 -16.26 -5.24 7.81
CA ILE A 642 -16.36 -4.69 9.17
C ILE A 642 -16.44 -5.83 10.19
N PHE A 643 -17.35 -6.77 10.00
CA PHE A 643 -17.53 -7.89 10.92
C PHE A 643 -16.33 -8.83 10.92
N GLY A 644 -15.67 -9.05 9.79
CA GLY A 644 -14.42 -9.81 9.72
C GLY A 644 -13.22 -9.12 10.38
N ARG A 645 -13.30 -7.84 10.76
CA ARG A 645 -12.34 -7.15 11.64
C ARG A 645 -12.71 -7.22 13.12
N PHE A 646 -13.95 -7.59 13.45
CA PHE A 646 -14.46 -7.73 14.82
C PHE A 646 -14.54 -9.19 15.28
N PHE A 647 -14.59 -10.14 14.35
CA PHE A 647 -14.57 -11.59 14.56
C PHE A 647 -13.38 -12.17 13.83
#